data_AF-A0A3R8RTL0-F1
#
_entry.id   AF-A0A3R8RTL0-F1
#
_cell.length_a   1.000
_cell.length_b   1.000
_cell.length_c   1.000
_cell.angle_alpha   90.00
_cell.angle_beta   90.00
_cell.angle_gamma   90.00
#
_symmetry.space_group_name_H-M   'P 1'
#
loop_
_entity.id
_entity.type
_entity.pdbx_description
1 polymer ?
#
loop_
_entity_poly.entity_id
_entity_poly.type
_entity_poly.pdbx_seq_one_letter_code
_entity_poly.pdbx_strand_id
1 'polypeptide(L)'
;MTSLPNARTSSVHCAAPGGSTNSRRLTIRGRRAVRSLGAHGRRGSGAVEREQELLVEFGQWRKDDTGSEVDRAAELVEILLALLSRSVSRESLHVHRVASEPAVEFEFEGRDYLLVLVGHEDTTAHLGKELFAFRSIARNGQWAVLYWPEGPVDEGFVRLAEMSGAAVLDRSHLDAAVAGLCPLPELVRGTLRRRLPYVSLADLLRAGESAPEEREMTSPARMTSSFDVETRTWAGASVDVLLVGGAQQDRPTGLACLPRDRALITCPDGLLEVDTARGHAHWQLVLPGCHGAALVRPDGEVLVMCGSALVRWHEGELRAVAGGFEQGSVLLLGPDEEPWVLSGSGATLGSGEGSLALTRAGERVGDQMRYPIAFDAVVRSAVWLDRRRFFLAAQGNSAVVDLARTTDAGQRADWIETPVHDPAHVLRAGTDAVLSAAPDWSDGGVGLHRTDVISRKSDRVANLGLAEVLGFAQDPAGGPAYLLASLPSNDPTHVSPVLVQITGHRPPTSGPVPVRVPRSYDVVSESARGERSDYALPTRPLVPPSEHAEVFEARHKPSGTVVVYKRHTGWRQRGERRMHREVEIAQRLGGNRHVMPVLDYHPDYAWFVMPKADATVEDKRTELQDPEKLRALVDAIATGLADAHQHGWIHRDIKPANILLLDGIWVVADWGIVRRPSGQTSAAGVLTRTGIGTEGFAAPEQSIDGHAVTAASDIYSLGQLIGWILTGIWPQANVPLLPPPGSWFGVVRQATQLDPARRPQDMAAFLDLVDRETGTGNEMPIVRAQRLLEAADKQKDPGAAAQLLALAADQPGSEELYLDVITRLKVTTARKALLDNPAQAAVVVQALTAHAAADDWPSWEEADRAVWWLLGIARLAAREKQWALLDTAVQGMCDWDGRFDRWKPQDDIKDWMRELTGQAAIIVASALRAQPDGARHLHELADDRRVDQAIRSAVYRP
;
A
#
# COMPACT_ATOMS: atom_id res chain seq x y z
N MET A 1 -56.21 15.07 -14.43
CA MET A 1 -57.33 15.31 -15.35
C MET A 1 -57.44 16.81 -15.58
N THR A 2 -57.66 17.22 -16.84
CA THR A 2 -57.79 18.59 -17.40
C THR A 2 -56.57 19.52 -17.30
N SER A 3 -56.02 20.15 -18.36
CA SER A 3 -56.34 20.18 -19.80
C SER A 3 -55.26 20.99 -20.56
N LEU A 4 -54.70 20.43 -21.63
CA LEU A 4 -54.17 21.14 -22.82
C LEU A 4 -55.37 21.50 -23.76
N PRO A 5 -55.31 22.35 -24.84
CA PRO A 5 -54.20 22.41 -25.84
C PRO A 5 -54.00 23.71 -26.70
N ASN A 6 -52.92 23.68 -27.51
CA ASN A 6 -52.66 24.22 -28.87
C ASN A 6 -53.22 25.57 -29.38
N ALA A 7 -52.34 26.34 -30.04
CA ALA A 7 -52.67 27.07 -31.28
C ALA A 7 -51.44 27.21 -32.22
N ARG A 8 -51.68 26.98 -33.52
CA ARG A 8 -50.75 27.04 -34.66
C ARG A 8 -50.90 28.37 -35.44
N THR A 9 -49.76 28.87 -35.96
CA THR A 9 -49.47 29.45 -37.30
C THR A 9 -50.37 30.52 -37.99
N SER A 10 -49.75 31.63 -38.39
CA SER A 10 -49.66 32.23 -39.77
C SER A 10 -49.18 33.70 -39.69
N SER A 11 -47.93 34.04 -40.08
CA SER A 11 -47.38 34.40 -41.41
C SER A 11 -47.73 35.81 -41.93
N VAL A 12 -46.72 36.69 -42.10
CA VAL A 12 -46.58 37.60 -43.25
C VAL A 12 -45.09 37.81 -43.56
N HIS A 13 -44.77 37.70 -44.85
CA HIS A 13 -43.46 37.85 -45.52
C HIS A 13 -43.02 39.30 -45.74
N CYS A 14 -41.70 39.51 -45.84
CA CYS A 14 -41.04 40.34 -46.86
C CYS A 14 -39.65 39.75 -47.20
N ALA A 15 -39.22 39.83 -48.46
CA ALA A 15 -38.14 39.03 -49.05
C ALA A 15 -36.93 39.86 -49.55
N ALA A 16 -35.71 39.32 -49.30
CA ALA A 16 -34.44 39.29 -50.09
C ALA A 16 -33.73 40.60 -50.52
N PRO A 17 -32.40 40.63 -50.88
CA PRO A 17 -31.50 39.51 -51.23
C PRO A 17 -30.02 39.53 -50.74
N GLY A 18 -29.38 38.35 -50.76
CA GLY A 18 -28.06 38.12 -51.39
C GLY A 18 -26.77 38.49 -50.65
N GLY A 19 -25.97 37.47 -50.27
CA GLY A 19 -24.56 37.65 -49.88
C GLY A 19 -23.95 36.37 -49.30
N SER A 20 -23.57 35.42 -50.15
CA SER A 20 -22.94 34.16 -49.75
C SER A 20 -21.46 34.34 -49.39
N THR A 21 -21.07 34.00 -48.16
CA THR A 21 -19.75 33.42 -47.87
C THR A 21 -19.96 32.22 -46.92
N ASN A 22 -19.53 31.05 -47.38
CA ASN A 22 -19.69 29.76 -46.70
C ASN A 22 -18.81 29.71 -45.43
N SER A 23 -19.37 29.96 -44.25
CA SER A 23 -18.82 29.46 -42.99
C SER A 23 -19.51 28.14 -42.65
N ARG A 24 -18.90 27.02 -43.03
CA ARG A 24 -19.39 25.70 -42.61
C ARG A 24 -19.08 25.51 -41.13
N ARG A 25 -20.05 25.81 -40.26
CA ARG A 25 -20.12 25.21 -38.91
C ARG A 25 -20.23 23.69 -39.10
N LEU A 26 -19.27 22.91 -38.61
CA LEU A 26 -19.32 21.46 -38.70
C LEU A 26 -19.13 20.81 -37.34
N THR A 27 -20.19 20.13 -36.92
CA THR A 27 -20.27 19.18 -35.82
C THR A 27 -19.40 17.97 -36.16
N ILE A 28 -18.38 17.68 -35.35
CA ILE A 28 -17.50 16.52 -35.55
C ILE A 28 -18.29 15.23 -35.22
N ARG A 29 -18.53 14.39 -36.23
CA ARG A 29 -18.99 13.01 -36.09
C ARG A 29 -17.86 12.06 -36.51
N GLY A 30 -17.19 11.46 -35.54
CA GLY A 30 -16.22 10.37 -35.74
C GLY A 30 -16.15 9.50 -34.48
N ARG A 31 -16.58 8.24 -34.58
CA ARG A 31 -16.61 7.27 -33.47
C ARG A 31 -15.20 6.78 -33.13
N ARG A 32 -14.60 7.36 -32.09
CA ARG A 32 -13.89 6.65 -31.02
C ARG A 32 -14.33 7.34 -29.74
N ALA A 33 -14.96 6.61 -28.83
CA ALA A 33 -15.43 7.14 -27.57
C ALA A 33 -14.22 7.44 -26.67
N VAL A 34 -13.60 8.60 -26.88
CA VAL A 34 -12.84 9.29 -25.85
C VAL A 34 -13.89 9.92 -24.93
N ARG A 35 -13.74 9.67 -23.63
CA ARG A 35 -14.70 10.06 -22.60
C ARG A 35 -15.02 11.53 -22.77
N SER A 36 -16.32 11.82 -22.87
CA SER A 36 -16.78 13.18 -22.69
C SER A 36 -16.23 13.69 -21.35
N LEU A 37 -15.68 14.90 -21.34
CA LEU A 37 -15.82 15.85 -20.23
C LEU A 37 -17.32 16.14 -20.04
N GLY A 38 -18.08 15.09 -19.77
CA GLY A 38 -19.52 15.06 -19.71
C GLY A 38 -19.89 15.18 -18.27
N ALA A 39 -20.21 16.42 -17.86
CA ALA A 39 -21.39 16.75 -17.08
C ALA A 39 -21.88 15.69 -16.07
N HIS A 40 -20.98 15.05 -15.34
CA HIS A 40 -21.28 14.42 -14.08
C HIS A 40 -21.08 15.53 -13.07
N GLY A 41 -22.20 16.14 -12.69
CA GLY A 41 -22.24 16.96 -11.48
C GLY A 41 -21.89 16.11 -10.27
N ARG A 42 -20.60 15.82 -10.08
CA ARG A 42 -20.02 15.83 -8.74
C ARG A 42 -20.01 17.29 -8.34
N ARG A 43 -20.98 17.68 -7.51
CA ARG A 43 -20.89 18.94 -6.77
C ARG A 43 -19.56 18.90 -6.01
N GLY A 44 -18.56 19.64 -6.47
CA GLY A 44 -17.33 19.86 -5.70
C GLY A 44 -15.97 19.85 -6.42
N SER A 45 -15.83 19.51 -7.72
CA SER A 45 -14.45 19.43 -8.29
C SER A 45 -13.79 20.81 -8.42
N GLY A 46 -12.72 21.01 -7.66
CA GLY A 46 -11.97 22.26 -7.52
C GLY A 46 -11.19 22.63 -8.80
N ALA A 47 -10.73 23.89 -8.88
CA ALA A 47 -9.94 24.37 -10.02
C ALA A 47 -8.64 23.56 -10.24
N VAL A 48 -8.01 23.13 -9.13
CA VAL A 48 -6.74 22.39 -9.12
C VAL A 48 -6.86 20.99 -9.72
N GLU A 49 -7.95 20.27 -9.46
CA GLU A 49 -8.18 18.94 -10.05
C GLU A 49 -8.26 19.01 -11.57
N ARG A 50 -8.90 20.06 -12.11
CA ARG A 50 -8.98 20.28 -13.56
C ARG A 50 -7.63 20.66 -14.18
N GLU A 51 -6.77 21.34 -13.42
CA GLU A 51 -5.39 21.62 -13.85
C GLU A 51 -4.58 20.33 -13.92
N GLN A 52 -4.72 19.46 -12.93
CA GLN A 52 -4.05 18.15 -12.88
C GLN A 52 -4.52 17.22 -14.01
N GLU A 53 -5.82 17.19 -14.30
CA GLU A 53 -6.35 16.44 -15.45
C GLU A 53 -5.75 16.92 -16.78
N LEU A 54 -5.67 18.24 -17.00
CA LEU A 54 -5.09 18.80 -18.22
C LEU A 54 -3.60 18.46 -18.36
N LEU A 55 -2.84 18.44 -17.27
CA LEU A 55 -1.42 18.07 -17.29
C LEU A 55 -1.21 16.62 -17.70
N VAL A 56 -2.08 15.71 -17.23
CA VAL A 56 -2.05 14.29 -17.64
C VAL A 56 -2.39 14.15 -19.12
N GLU A 57 -3.45 14.82 -19.59
CA GLU A 57 -3.84 14.82 -21.00
C GLU A 57 -2.72 15.37 -21.90
N PHE A 58 -2.07 16.48 -21.49
CA PHE A 58 -0.95 17.07 -22.21
C PHE A 58 0.28 16.15 -22.27
N GLY A 59 0.61 15.47 -21.17
CA GLY A 59 1.69 14.49 -21.13
C GLY A 59 1.43 13.29 -22.05
N GLN A 60 0.18 12.80 -22.10
CA GLN A 60 -0.24 11.71 -22.99
C GLN A 60 -0.16 12.12 -24.46
N TRP A 61 -0.73 13.28 -24.82
CA TRP A 61 -0.68 13.83 -26.18
C TRP A 61 0.77 13.99 -26.70
N ARG A 62 1.69 14.36 -25.81
CA ARG A 62 3.11 14.49 -26.17
C ARG A 62 3.76 13.13 -26.46
N LYS A 63 3.42 12.09 -25.70
CA LYS A 63 4.00 10.73 -25.79
C LYS A 63 3.38 9.86 -26.89
N ASP A 64 2.17 10.18 -27.34
CA ASP A 64 1.51 9.42 -28.41
C ASP A 64 2.20 9.68 -29.76
N ASP A 65 2.82 8.62 -30.29
CA ASP A 65 3.50 8.61 -31.59
C ASP A 65 2.71 7.81 -32.65
N THR A 66 1.45 7.46 -32.35
CA THR A 66 0.66 6.54 -33.18
C THR A 66 -0.38 7.22 -34.09
N GLY A 67 -0.55 8.54 -33.97
CA GLY A 67 -1.49 9.36 -34.75
C GLY A 67 -0.85 10.15 -35.90
N SER A 68 -1.66 10.59 -36.88
CA SER A 68 -1.20 11.52 -37.91
C SER A 68 -0.98 12.92 -37.32
N GLU A 69 -0.17 13.78 -37.95
CA GLU A 69 0.05 15.17 -37.49
C GLU A 69 -1.26 15.96 -37.38
N VAL A 70 -2.22 15.68 -38.26
CA VAL A 70 -3.57 16.27 -38.23
C VAL A 70 -4.35 15.85 -36.97
N ASP A 71 -4.21 14.60 -36.54
CA ASP A 71 -4.86 14.11 -35.32
C ASP A 71 -4.23 14.76 -34.09
N ARG A 72 -2.89 14.87 -34.06
CA ARG A 72 -2.15 15.55 -32.98
C ARG A 72 -2.50 17.04 -32.90
N ALA A 73 -2.66 17.71 -34.03
CA ALA A 73 -3.09 19.10 -34.08
C ALA A 73 -4.53 19.27 -33.56
N ALA A 74 -5.44 18.34 -33.88
CA ALA A 74 -6.81 18.36 -33.38
C ALA A 74 -6.88 18.17 -31.85
N GLU A 75 -6.09 17.26 -31.29
CA GLU A 75 -5.98 17.07 -29.84
C GLU A 75 -5.38 18.30 -29.15
N LEU A 76 -4.36 18.92 -29.74
CA LEU A 76 -3.78 20.15 -29.21
C LEU A 76 -4.80 21.31 -29.21
N VAL A 77 -5.68 21.41 -30.21
CA VAL A 77 -6.77 22.41 -30.21
C VAL A 77 -7.67 22.24 -28.99
N GLU A 78 -8.02 21.01 -28.60
CA GLU A 78 -8.83 20.77 -27.40
C GLU A 78 -8.11 21.23 -26.12
N ILE A 79 -6.80 20.99 -26.02
CA ILE A 79 -5.96 21.48 -24.92
C ILE A 79 -5.95 23.03 -24.89
N LEU A 80 -5.80 23.68 -26.05
CA LEU A 80 -5.84 25.15 -26.13
C LEU A 80 -7.22 25.70 -25.75
N LEU A 81 -8.31 25.06 -26.17
CA LEU A 81 -9.66 25.45 -25.79
C LEU A 81 -9.87 25.32 -24.27
N ALA A 82 -9.33 24.27 -23.66
CA ALA A 82 -9.36 24.10 -22.20
C ALA A 82 -8.57 25.20 -21.48
N LEU A 83 -7.39 25.57 -21.98
CA LEU A 83 -6.58 26.67 -21.44
C LEU A 83 -7.27 28.04 -21.59
N LEU A 84 -7.77 28.37 -22.78
CA LEU A 84 -8.45 29.64 -23.04
C LEU A 84 -9.74 29.78 -22.22
N SER A 85 -10.49 28.69 -22.05
CA SER A 85 -11.71 28.66 -21.24
C SER A 85 -11.50 29.00 -19.76
N ARG A 86 -10.25 29.08 -19.28
CA ARG A 86 -9.93 29.50 -17.90
C ARG A 86 -10.07 31.01 -17.69
N SER A 87 -9.89 31.81 -18.74
CA SER A 87 -9.86 33.28 -18.66
C SER A 87 -10.82 33.95 -19.66
N VAL A 88 -11.36 33.18 -20.61
CA VAL A 88 -12.24 33.64 -21.68
C VAL A 88 -13.54 32.84 -21.64
N SER A 89 -14.66 33.51 -21.97
CA SER A 89 -15.96 32.85 -22.05
C SER A 89 -15.99 31.80 -23.17
N ARG A 90 -16.65 30.65 -22.96
CA ARG A 90 -16.77 29.65 -24.03
C ARG A 90 -17.53 30.15 -25.26
N GLU A 91 -18.39 31.15 -25.11
CA GLU A 91 -19.18 31.70 -26.21
C GLU A 91 -18.34 32.55 -27.17
N SER A 92 -17.24 33.12 -26.68
CA SER A 92 -16.28 33.91 -27.46
C SER A 92 -15.15 33.06 -28.06
N LEU A 93 -15.17 31.73 -27.91
CA LEU A 93 -14.19 30.83 -28.53
C LEU A 93 -14.71 30.29 -29.86
N HIS A 94 -13.95 30.48 -30.93
CA HIS A 94 -14.30 30.00 -32.26
C HIS A 94 -13.11 29.27 -32.90
N VAL A 95 -13.33 28.02 -33.31
CA VAL A 95 -12.31 27.25 -34.04
C VAL A 95 -12.50 27.47 -35.54
N HIS A 96 -11.42 27.86 -36.20
CA HIS A 96 -11.32 28.05 -37.65
C HIS A 96 -10.38 27.02 -38.24
N ARG A 97 -10.53 26.77 -39.54
CA ARG A 97 -9.55 26.03 -40.34
C ARG A 97 -9.27 26.81 -41.60
N VAL A 98 -8.00 27.09 -41.86
CA VAL A 98 -7.56 27.81 -43.05
C VAL A 98 -6.53 26.93 -43.73
N ALA A 99 -6.83 26.49 -44.95
CA ALA A 99 -6.12 25.40 -45.61
C ALA A 99 -6.10 24.10 -44.74
N SER A 100 -4.93 23.59 -44.36
CA SER A 100 -4.80 22.42 -43.46
C SER A 100 -4.79 22.78 -41.98
N GLU A 101 -4.40 24.02 -41.63
CA GLU A 101 -4.05 24.35 -40.26
C GLU A 101 -5.26 24.80 -39.40
N PRO A 102 -5.33 24.31 -38.14
CA PRO A 102 -6.33 24.78 -37.19
C PRO A 102 -5.93 26.13 -36.58
N ALA A 103 -6.94 26.95 -36.28
CA ALA A 103 -6.77 28.20 -35.55
C ALA A 103 -7.90 28.41 -34.55
N VAL A 104 -7.61 29.10 -33.45
CA VAL A 104 -8.58 29.44 -32.40
C VAL A 104 -8.68 30.96 -32.29
N GLU A 105 -9.88 31.49 -32.56
CA GLU A 105 -10.24 32.89 -32.33
C GLU A 105 -10.85 33.05 -30.94
N PHE A 106 -10.46 34.09 -30.22
CA PHE A 106 -10.96 34.39 -28.88
C PHE A 106 -10.95 35.89 -28.58
N GLU A 107 -11.90 36.35 -27.76
CA GLU A 107 -11.92 37.71 -27.22
C GLU A 107 -11.28 37.74 -25.82
N PHE A 108 -10.36 38.66 -25.57
CA PHE A 108 -9.79 38.88 -24.25
C PHE A 108 -9.61 40.38 -23.98
N GLU A 109 -10.16 40.87 -22.86
CA GLU A 109 -10.19 42.28 -22.49
C GLU A 109 -10.66 43.23 -23.62
N GLY A 110 -11.74 42.87 -24.33
CA GLY A 110 -12.34 43.71 -25.37
C GLY A 110 -11.54 43.78 -26.68
N ARG A 111 -10.63 42.82 -26.91
CA ARG A 111 -9.89 42.67 -28.17
C ARG A 111 -9.96 41.24 -28.70
N ASP A 112 -10.11 41.12 -30.02
CA ASP A 112 -10.11 39.84 -30.71
C ASP A 112 -8.68 39.38 -31.04
N TYR A 113 -8.38 38.13 -30.74
CA TYR A 113 -7.12 37.46 -31.00
C TYR A 113 -7.37 36.21 -31.86
N LEU A 114 -6.43 35.93 -32.76
CA LEU A 114 -6.39 34.67 -33.51
C LEU A 114 -5.08 33.95 -33.21
N LEU A 115 -5.17 32.71 -32.70
CA LEU A 115 -4.03 31.84 -32.44
C LEU A 115 -4.01 30.70 -33.47
N VAL A 116 -3.01 30.69 -34.34
CA VAL A 116 -2.82 29.68 -35.39
C VAL A 116 -1.84 28.62 -34.90
N LEU A 117 -2.13 27.34 -35.13
CA LEU A 117 -1.22 26.24 -34.79
C LEU A 117 -0.38 25.87 -36.02
N VAL A 118 0.92 25.60 -35.84
CA VAL A 118 1.85 25.22 -36.93
C VAL A 118 2.74 24.03 -36.52
N GLY A 119 2.79 23.00 -37.37
CA GLY A 119 3.49 21.73 -37.16
C GLY A 119 4.88 21.58 -37.80
N HIS A 120 5.43 20.35 -37.81
CA HIS A 120 6.80 19.99 -38.20
C HIS A 120 6.95 19.70 -39.71
N GLU A 121 5.91 19.24 -40.43
CA GLU A 121 6.02 18.95 -41.87
C GLU A 121 5.91 20.20 -42.77
N ASP A 122 5.64 21.34 -42.16
CA ASP A 122 5.44 22.58 -42.88
C ASP A 122 6.76 23.21 -43.33
N THR A 123 7.08 23.05 -44.61
CA THR A 123 8.21 23.79 -45.21
C THR A 123 7.97 25.30 -45.11
N THR A 124 9.03 26.07 -44.83
CA THR A 124 8.98 27.55 -44.69
C THR A 124 8.28 28.25 -45.88
N ALA A 125 8.34 27.65 -47.08
CA ALA A 125 7.67 28.15 -48.28
C ALA A 125 6.15 27.91 -48.30
N HIS A 126 5.67 26.81 -47.72
CA HIS A 126 4.24 26.51 -47.57
C HIS A 126 3.62 27.45 -46.53
N LEU A 127 4.27 27.57 -45.37
CA LEU A 127 3.88 28.46 -44.28
C LEU A 127 3.72 29.91 -44.71
N GLY A 128 4.59 30.40 -45.60
CA GLY A 128 4.51 31.79 -46.04
C GLY A 128 3.18 32.11 -46.71
N LYS A 129 2.67 31.22 -47.57
CA LYS A 129 1.38 31.43 -48.23
C LYS A 129 0.21 31.40 -47.25
N GLU A 130 0.27 30.51 -46.27
CA GLU A 130 -0.80 30.37 -45.28
C GLU A 130 -0.83 31.52 -44.28
N LEU A 131 0.32 31.97 -43.78
CA LEU A 131 0.44 33.12 -42.88
C LEU A 131 -0.15 34.40 -43.50
N PHE A 132 0.05 34.63 -44.81
CA PHE A 132 -0.62 35.75 -45.50
C PHE A 132 -2.14 35.55 -45.65
N ALA A 133 -2.63 34.32 -45.76
CA ALA A 133 -4.07 34.04 -45.78
C ALA A 133 -4.71 34.29 -44.40
N PHE A 134 -4.07 33.90 -43.31
CA PHE A 134 -4.54 34.13 -41.94
C PHE A 134 -4.64 35.62 -41.59
N ARG A 135 -3.71 36.44 -42.09
CA ARG A 135 -3.77 37.90 -41.96
C ARG A 135 -5.09 38.49 -42.48
N SER A 136 -5.69 37.89 -43.51
CA SER A 136 -6.97 38.36 -44.07
C SER A 136 -8.19 38.04 -43.19
N ILE A 137 -8.05 37.10 -42.24
CA ILE A 137 -9.12 36.62 -41.36
C ILE A 137 -9.08 37.34 -40.01
N ALA A 138 -7.90 37.76 -39.55
CA ALA A 138 -7.73 38.53 -38.33
C ALA A 138 -8.42 39.90 -38.45
N ARG A 139 -9.67 40.01 -37.96
CA ARG A 139 -10.57 41.17 -38.13
C ARG A 139 -9.98 42.51 -37.71
N ASN A 140 -8.99 42.50 -36.81
CA ASN A 140 -8.29 43.68 -36.28
C ASN A 140 -6.75 43.58 -36.35
N GLY A 141 -6.20 42.61 -37.09
CA GLY A 141 -4.75 42.44 -37.29
C GLY A 141 -3.94 41.94 -36.08
N GLN A 142 -4.57 41.57 -34.96
CA GLN A 142 -3.89 40.96 -33.80
C GLN A 142 -3.96 39.43 -33.90
N TRP A 143 -2.86 38.80 -34.29
CA TRP A 143 -2.80 37.34 -34.43
C TRP A 143 -1.41 36.82 -34.11
N ALA A 144 -1.37 35.62 -33.56
CA ALA A 144 -0.15 34.94 -33.16
C ALA A 144 -0.14 33.51 -33.67
N VAL A 145 1.05 32.94 -33.76
CA VAL A 145 1.28 31.57 -34.20
C VAL A 145 1.90 30.79 -33.05
N LEU A 146 1.35 29.63 -32.74
CA LEU A 146 1.92 28.67 -31.82
C LEU A 146 2.70 27.62 -32.59
N TYR A 147 4.04 27.70 -32.48
CA TYR A 147 4.96 26.69 -32.98
C TYR A 147 5.16 25.62 -31.90
N TRP A 148 4.54 24.46 -32.09
CA TRP A 148 4.53 23.36 -31.13
C TRP A 148 5.54 22.20 -31.33
N PRO A 149 6.26 22.06 -32.47
CA PRO A 149 7.30 21.05 -32.64
C PRO A 149 8.44 21.11 -31.61
N GLU A 150 9.17 20.00 -31.46
CA GLU A 150 10.36 19.93 -30.59
C GLU A 150 11.56 20.63 -31.24
N GLY A 151 12.06 21.69 -30.59
CA GLY A 151 13.26 22.39 -31.01
C GLY A 151 13.15 23.91 -30.83
N PRO A 152 14.26 24.65 -30.95
CA PRO A 152 14.21 26.11 -31.01
C PRO A 152 13.44 26.55 -32.26
N VAL A 153 12.70 27.65 -32.15
CA VAL A 153 12.02 28.24 -33.30
C VAL A 153 13.06 28.65 -34.35
N ASP A 154 12.86 28.22 -35.60
CA ASP A 154 13.72 28.58 -36.72
C ASP A 154 13.71 30.10 -36.97
N GLU A 155 14.88 30.72 -37.12
CA GLU A 155 14.97 32.16 -37.38
C GLU A 155 14.29 32.57 -38.70
N GLY A 156 14.32 31.70 -39.71
CA GLY A 156 13.62 31.92 -40.97
C GLY A 156 12.11 31.99 -40.77
N PHE A 157 11.56 31.15 -39.90
CA PHE A 157 10.16 31.20 -39.49
C PHE A 157 9.83 32.49 -38.73
N VAL A 158 10.67 32.93 -37.78
CA VAL A 158 10.47 34.20 -37.06
C VAL A 158 10.44 35.38 -38.03
N ARG A 159 11.36 35.44 -38.99
CA ARG A 159 11.37 36.48 -40.04
C ARG A 159 10.11 36.45 -40.91
N LEU A 160 9.61 35.26 -41.23
CA LEU A 160 8.39 35.10 -42.01
C LEU A 160 7.15 35.60 -41.24
N ALA A 161 7.05 35.25 -39.95
CA ALA A 161 6.01 35.75 -39.07
C ALA A 161 6.05 37.28 -38.96
N GLU A 162 7.25 37.87 -38.85
CA GLU A 162 7.46 39.32 -38.85
C GLU A 162 6.89 40.00 -40.12
N MET A 163 7.23 39.46 -41.30
CA MET A 163 6.74 39.98 -42.59
C MET A 163 5.21 39.91 -42.72
N SER A 164 4.59 38.91 -42.08
CA SER A 164 3.14 38.75 -42.06
C SER A 164 2.46 39.55 -40.93
N GLY A 165 3.24 40.11 -39.99
CA GLY A 165 2.74 40.87 -38.84
C GLY A 165 2.21 40.00 -37.69
N ALA A 166 2.66 38.75 -37.59
CA ALA A 166 2.33 37.83 -36.51
C ALA A 166 3.38 37.85 -35.40
N ALA A 167 2.96 37.51 -34.18
CA ALA A 167 3.85 37.13 -33.11
C ALA A 167 3.99 35.60 -33.04
N VAL A 168 5.16 35.11 -32.63
CA VAL A 168 5.42 33.69 -32.45
C VAL A 168 5.44 33.34 -30.96
N LEU A 169 4.65 32.34 -30.58
CA LEU A 169 4.74 31.61 -29.33
C LEU A 169 5.35 30.24 -29.65
N ASP A 170 6.24 29.79 -28.79
CA ASP A 170 6.86 28.48 -28.90
C ASP A 170 6.36 27.52 -27.83
N ARG A 171 6.99 26.34 -27.78
CA ARG A 171 6.67 25.33 -26.79
C ARG A 171 6.81 25.82 -25.34
N SER A 172 7.80 26.66 -25.02
CA SER A 172 8.00 27.15 -23.65
C SER A 172 6.81 27.98 -23.15
N HIS A 173 6.17 28.75 -24.05
CA HIS A 173 4.96 29.49 -23.74
C HIS A 173 3.77 28.57 -23.48
N LEU A 174 3.62 27.51 -24.26
CA LEU A 174 2.57 26.51 -24.05
C LEU A 174 2.78 25.75 -22.74
N ASP A 175 4.00 25.30 -22.46
CA ASP A 175 4.36 24.61 -21.22
C ASP A 175 4.08 25.51 -20.01
N ALA A 176 4.37 26.82 -20.09
CA ALA A 176 4.03 27.79 -19.06
C ALA A 176 2.51 27.91 -18.83
N ALA A 177 1.72 27.94 -19.90
CA ALA A 177 0.25 27.99 -19.79
C ALA A 177 -0.34 26.70 -19.19
N VAL A 178 0.16 25.54 -19.62
CA VAL A 178 -0.28 24.23 -19.12
C VAL A 178 0.09 24.06 -17.65
N ALA A 179 1.30 24.43 -17.26
CA ALA A 179 1.77 24.38 -15.88
C ALA A 179 1.05 25.37 -14.94
N GLY A 180 0.32 26.35 -15.49
CA GLY A 180 -0.36 27.38 -14.70
C GLY A 180 0.52 28.56 -14.31
N LEU A 181 1.68 28.74 -14.96
CA LEU A 181 2.59 29.86 -14.71
C LEU A 181 2.02 31.19 -15.20
N CYS A 182 1.43 31.21 -16.39
CA CYS A 182 0.81 32.40 -16.96
C CYS A 182 -0.35 32.00 -17.88
N PRO A 183 -1.54 32.65 -17.79
CA PRO A 183 -2.67 32.34 -18.65
C PRO A 183 -2.32 32.51 -20.15
N LEU A 184 -2.76 31.56 -20.98
CA LEU A 184 -2.51 31.59 -22.43
C LEU A 184 -2.94 32.93 -23.11
N PRO A 185 -4.10 33.53 -22.79
CA PRO A 185 -4.47 34.84 -23.35
C PRO A 185 -3.49 35.97 -23.00
N GLU A 186 -2.91 35.94 -21.80
CA GLU A 186 -1.94 36.94 -21.35
C GLU A 186 -0.60 36.77 -22.07
N LEU A 187 -0.15 35.53 -22.30
CA LEU A 187 1.04 35.24 -23.10
C LEU A 187 0.87 35.77 -24.53
N VAL A 188 -0.25 35.45 -25.19
CA VAL A 188 -0.54 35.94 -26.55
C VAL A 188 -0.56 37.46 -26.60
N ARG A 189 -1.29 38.10 -25.68
CA ARG A 189 -1.38 39.57 -25.59
C ARG A 189 -0.03 40.21 -25.29
N GLY A 190 0.75 39.65 -24.38
CA GLY A 190 2.04 40.15 -23.95
C GLY A 190 3.06 40.13 -25.10
N THR A 191 3.16 39.03 -25.83
CA THR A 191 4.04 38.92 -27.00
C THR A 191 3.65 39.94 -28.08
N LEU A 192 2.36 40.07 -28.38
CA LEU A 192 1.85 41.05 -29.34
C LEU A 192 2.09 42.50 -28.92
N ARG A 193 2.07 42.82 -27.61
CA ARG A 193 2.32 44.17 -27.10
C ARG A 193 3.77 44.62 -27.26
N ARG A 194 4.73 43.69 -27.24
CA ARG A 194 6.16 43.97 -27.41
C ARG A 194 6.52 44.46 -28.80
N ARG A 195 5.65 44.21 -29.80
CA ARG A 195 5.90 44.52 -31.23
C ARG A 195 7.20 43.90 -31.76
N LEU A 196 7.60 42.77 -31.20
CA LEU A 196 8.68 41.93 -31.70
C LEU A 196 8.06 40.64 -32.27
N PRO A 197 8.66 40.05 -33.31
CA PRO A 197 8.12 38.83 -33.91
C PRO A 197 8.23 37.62 -32.98
N TYR A 198 9.18 37.64 -32.05
CA TYR A 198 9.35 36.62 -31.01
C TYR A 198 9.88 37.30 -29.73
N VAL A 199 9.40 36.83 -28.58
CA VAL A 199 9.84 37.26 -27.25
C VAL A 199 10.04 35.99 -26.45
N SER A 200 11.19 35.84 -25.78
CA SER A 200 11.41 34.67 -24.91
C SER A 200 10.43 34.70 -23.73
N LEU A 201 10.08 33.55 -23.18
CA LEU A 201 9.24 33.48 -21.99
C LEU A 201 9.84 34.28 -20.82
N ALA A 202 11.17 34.22 -20.63
CA ALA A 202 11.87 34.95 -19.59
C ALA A 202 11.70 36.47 -19.73
N ASP A 203 11.92 37.03 -20.93
CA ASP A 203 11.77 38.47 -21.17
C ASP A 203 10.32 38.92 -21.09
N LEU A 204 9.39 38.05 -21.52
CA LEU A 204 7.97 38.32 -21.47
C LEU A 204 7.47 38.50 -20.03
N LEU A 205 7.87 37.59 -19.12
CA LEU A 205 7.47 37.60 -17.72
C LEU A 205 8.21 38.66 -16.90
N ARG A 206 9.47 38.97 -17.22
CA ARG A 206 10.27 39.98 -16.50
C ARG A 206 9.79 41.41 -16.73
N ALA A 207 9.36 41.73 -17.95
CA ALA A 207 9.23 43.13 -18.35
C ALA A 207 7.84 43.74 -18.07
N GLY A 208 7.10 43.17 -17.12
CA GLY A 208 5.78 43.63 -16.68
C GLY A 208 5.78 44.84 -15.74
N GLU A 209 6.83 45.04 -14.94
CA GLU A 209 6.89 46.07 -13.89
C GLU A 209 8.32 46.65 -13.75
N SER A 210 8.44 47.86 -13.19
CA SER A 210 9.73 48.45 -12.82
C SER A 210 10.50 47.49 -11.92
N ALA A 211 11.81 47.32 -12.12
CA ALA A 211 12.62 46.48 -11.23
C ALA A 211 12.37 46.89 -9.76
N PRO A 212 12.15 45.93 -8.84
CA PRO A 212 11.90 46.26 -7.44
C PRO A 212 13.09 47.02 -6.87
N GLU A 213 12.85 47.88 -5.87
CA GLU A 213 13.92 48.63 -5.22
C GLU A 213 15.03 47.68 -4.69
N GLU A 214 16.28 48.12 -4.76
CA GLU A 214 17.40 47.41 -4.15
C GLU A 214 17.19 47.34 -2.64
N ARG A 215 17.26 46.13 -2.09
CA ARG A 215 17.07 45.89 -0.66
C ARG A 215 18.44 45.79 0.00
N GLU A 216 18.72 46.58 1.03
CA GLU A 216 19.92 46.42 1.84
C GLU A 216 19.62 45.71 3.16
N MET A 217 20.50 44.77 3.54
CA MET A 217 20.53 44.21 4.88
C MET A 217 21.80 44.66 5.58
N THR A 218 21.69 45.07 6.84
CA THR A 218 22.80 45.64 7.59
C THR A 218 23.28 44.69 8.67
N SER A 219 24.60 44.55 8.83
CA SER A 219 25.16 43.82 9.97
C SER A 219 24.84 44.54 11.29
N PRO A 220 24.48 43.82 12.39
CA PRO A 220 24.22 44.43 13.69
C PRO A 220 25.33 45.38 14.17
N ALA A 221 26.59 45.05 13.88
CA ALA A 221 27.75 45.87 14.25
C ALA A 221 27.81 47.25 13.55
N ARG A 222 27.07 47.44 12.45
CA ARG A 222 27.00 48.70 11.69
C ARG A 222 25.74 49.52 12.02
N MET A 223 24.84 49.01 12.86
CA MET A 223 23.64 49.73 13.25
C MET A 223 23.95 50.83 14.28
N THR A 224 23.27 51.96 14.17
CA THR A 224 23.45 53.12 15.07
C THR A 224 22.73 52.96 16.42
N SER A 225 21.76 52.03 16.51
CA SER A 225 21.05 51.65 17.74
C SER A 225 21.53 50.29 18.24
N SER A 226 21.51 50.07 19.56
CA SER A 226 21.80 48.75 20.15
C SER A 226 20.74 47.75 19.68
N PHE A 227 21.17 46.75 18.92
CA PHE A 227 20.34 45.66 18.44
C PHE A 227 20.77 44.38 19.16
N ASP A 228 19.83 43.74 19.87
CA ASP A 228 20.06 42.45 20.53
C ASP A 228 18.82 41.57 20.40
N VAL A 229 19.02 40.30 20.04
CA VAL A 229 17.96 39.29 19.95
C VAL A 229 18.15 38.39 21.16
N GLU A 230 17.13 38.26 22.02
CA GLU A 230 17.23 37.34 23.15
C GLU A 230 17.44 35.91 22.63
N THR A 231 18.52 35.26 23.06
CA THR A 231 18.86 33.90 22.65
C THR A 231 19.01 33.00 23.87
N ARG A 232 18.42 31.80 23.79
CA ARG A 232 18.67 30.71 24.72
C ARG A 232 19.06 29.48 23.92
N THR A 233 20.20 28.87 24.25
CA THR A 233 20.71 27.70 23.52
C THR A 233 20.87 26.49 24.44
N TRP A 234 20.75 25.30 23.84
CA TRP A 234 20.92 24.02 24.51
C TRP A 234 21.89 23.14 23.70
N ALA A 235 22.33 22.04 24.30
CA ALA A 235 23.10 20.99 23.62
C ALA A 235 24.40 21.45 22.91
N GLY A 236 25.00 22.58 23.32
CA GLY A 236 26.21 23.12 22.73
C GLY A 236 26.00 23.92 21.44
N ALA A 237 24.75 24.27 21.11
CA ALA A 237 24.44 25.14 19.99
C ALA A 237 24.89 26.60 20.25
N SER A 238 25.34 27.26 19.19
CA SER A 238 25.63 28.71 19.17
C SER A 238 24.77 29.37 18.10
N VAL A 239 24.39 30.61 18.37
CA VAL A 239 23.51 31.42 17.52
C VAL A 239 24.16 32.78 17.29
N ASP A 240 24.33 33.14 16.02
CA ASP A 240 24.95 34.40 15.61
C ASP A 240 24.02 35.15 14.66
N VAL A 241 23.67 36.40 15.00
CA VAL A 241 22.87 37.25 14.10
C VAL A 241 23.77 37.90 13.06
N LEU A 242 23.56 37.57 11.78
CA LEU A 242 24.41 38.04 10.69
C LEU A 242 23.95 39.38 10.14
N LEU A 243 22.66 39.48 9.81
CA LEU A 243 22.10 40.61 9.07
C LEU A 243 20.68 40.95 9.55
N VAL A 244 20.34 42.24 9.49
CA VAL A 244 19.03 42.80 9.83
C VAL A 244 18.58 43.70 8.68
N GLY A 245 17.40 43.44 8.12
CA GLY A 245 16.78 44.25 7.08
C GLY A 245 15.83 45.31 7.65
N GLY A 246 15.62 46.37 6.88
CA GLY A 246 14.61 47.39 7.19
C GLY A 246 13.18 46.84 7.15
N ALA A 247 12.23 47.61 7.68
CA ALA A 247 10.81 47.31 7.56
C ALA A 247 10.37 47.38 6.09
N GLN A 248 9.80 46.30 5.58
CA GLN A 248 9.36 46.16 4.18
C GLN A 248 7.95 45.54 4.12
N GLN A 249 7.17 45.93 3.11
CA GLN A 249 5.81 45.40 2.91
C GLN A 249 5.84 43.96 2.36
N ASP A 250 6.76 43.68 1.45
CA ASP A 250 6.84 42.37 0.81
C ASP A 250 7.50 41.36 1.74
N ARG A 251 6.70 40.37 2.13
CA ARG A 251 7.09 39.34 3.09
C ARG A 251 7.87 38.21 2.41
N PRO A 252 9.13 37.94 2.80
CA PRO A 252 9.86 36.77 2.34
C PRO A 252 9.16 35.47 2.74
N THR A 253 9.28 34.44 1.90
CA THR A 253 8.61 33.14 2.10
C THR A 253 9.54 31.94 1.99
N GLY A 254 10.83 32.17 1.73
CA GLY A 254 11.80 31.10 1.58
C GLY A 254 13.25 31.57 1.71
N LEU A 255 14.11 30.60 2.01
CA LEU A 255 15.55 30.77 2.11
C LEU A 255 16.23 29.57 1.45
N ALA A 256 17.28 29.80 0.67
CA ALA A 256 18.17 28.78 0.15
C ALA A 256 19.64 29.19 0.37
N CYS A 257 20.52 28.21 0.58
CA CYS A 257 21.95 28.47 0.73
C CYS A 257 22.64 28.49 -0.64
N LEU A 258 23.56 29.43 -0.83
CA LEU A 258 24.46 29.50 -1.98
C LEU A 258 25.91 29.32 -1.51
N PRO A 259 26.82 28.83 -2.38
CA PRO A 259 28.24 28.77 -2.05
C PRO A 259 28.83 30.16 -1.74
N ARG A 260 29.87 30.16 -0.89
CA ARG A 260 30.71 31.32 -0.53
C ARG A 260 29.98 32.43 0.24
N ASP A 261 29.33 32.07 1.34
CA ASP A 261 28.67 33.04 2.24
C ASP A 261 27.59 33.88 1.54
N ARG A 262 26.76 33.20 0.74
CA ARG A 262 25.63 33.81 0.04
C ARG A 262 24.35 33.06 0.35
N ALA A 263 23.23 33.76 0.30
CA ALA A 263 21.90 33.18 0.49
C ALA A 263 20.95 33.73 -0.56
N LEU A 264 19.96 32.92 -0.94
CA LEU A 264 18.87 33.32 -1.80
C LEU A 264 17.60 33.43 -0.97
N ILE A 265 16.97 34.61 -1.00
CA ILE A 265 15.72 34.87 -0.31
C ILE A 265 14.59 34.92 -1.33
N THR A 266 13.58 34.06 -1.15
CA THR A 266 12.38 34.08 -1.99
C THR A 266 11.43 35.17 -1.50
N CYS A 267 11.13 36.12 -2.39
CA CYS A 267 10.18 37.19 -2.19
C CYS A 267 9.02 37.07 -3.20
N PRO A 268 7.85 37.68 -2.95
CA PRO A 268 6.74 37.69 -3.90
C PRO A 268 7.13 38.20 -5.29
N ASP A 269 8.10 39.12 -5.39
CA ASP A 269 8.58 39.71 -6.64
C ASP A 269 9.69 38.90 -7.34
N GLY A 270 10.23 37.86 -6.69
CA GLY A 270 11.29 37.03 -7.24
C GLY A 270 12.33 36.56 -6.22
N LEU A 271 13.57 36.38 -6.69
CA LEU A 271 14.67 35.82 -5.91
C LEU A 271 15.75 36.88 -5.68
N LEU A 272 16.02 37.17 -4.40
CA LEU A 272 16.99 38.16 -3.95
C LEU A 272 18.25 37.44 -3.42
N GLU A 273 19.39 37.62 -4.09
CA GLU A 273 20.67 37.08 -3.62
C GLU A 273 21.31 38.07 -2.63
N VAL A 274 21.69 37.58 -1.46
CA VAL A 274 22.30 38.36 -0.37
C VAL A 274 23.68 37.81 -0.03
N ASP A 275 24.68 38.70 0.03
CA ASP A 275 26.00 38.41 0.62
C ASP A 275 25.85 38.42 2.15
N THR A 276 25.99 37.26 2.80
CA THR A 276 25.70 37.11 4.23
C THR A 276 26.76 37.77 5.12
N ALA A 277 27.93 38.10 4.57
CA ALA A 277 29.01 38.78 5.29
C ALA A 277 28.95 40.31 5.14
N ARG A 278 28.58 40.80 3.96
CA ARG A 278 28.58 42.25 3.64
C ARG A 278 27.20 42.89 3.73
N GLY A 279 26.13 42.12 3.52
CA GLY A 279 24.75 42.59 3.53
C GLY A 279 24.25 43.19 2.22
N HIS A 280 25.09 43.23 1.18
CA HIS A 280 24.67 43.65 -0.16
C HIS A 280 23.69 42.63 -0.74
N ALA A 281 22.58 43.10 -1.30
CA ALA A 281 21.63 42.26 -2.01
C ALA A 281 21.34 42.76 -3.41
N HIS A 282 21.06 41.83 -4.33
CA HIS A 282 20.65 42.14 -5.69
C HIS A 282 19.64 41.10 -6.19
N TRP A 283 18.77 41.51 -7.10
CA TRP A 283 17.78 40.62 -7.70
C TRP A 283 18.46 39.65 -8.68
N GLN A 284 18.46 38.36 -8.35
CA GLN A 284 18.96 37.31 -9.24
C GLN A 284 17.90 36.94 -10.29
N LEU A 285 16.62 36.94 -9.89
CA LEU A 285 15.48 36.73 -10.76
C LEU A 285 14.35 37.65 -10.33
N VAL A 286 13.83 38.46 -11.25
CA VAL A 286 12.57 39.20 -11.05
C VAL A 286 11.46 38.40 -11.73
N LEU A 287 10.59 37.80 -10.92
CA LEU A 287 9.49 36.94 -11.36
C LEU A 287 8.37 37.02 -10.30
N PRO A 288 7.33 37.85 -10.53
CA PRO A 288 6.21 37.97 -9.60
C PRO A 288 5.47 36.65 -9.39
N GLY A 289 5.03 36.40 -8.16
CA GLY A 289 4.33 35.18 -7.76
C GLY A 289 5.22 34.07 -7.21
N CYS A 290 6.53 34.33 -7.04
CA CYS A 290 7.44 33.40 -6.38
C CYS A 290 7.08 33.19 -4.90
N HIS A 291 7.12 31.94 -4.45
CA HIS A 291 6.88 31.60 -3.04
C HIS A 291 7.64 30.34 -2.60
N GLY A 292 7.79 30.18 -1.29
CA GLY A 292 8.44 29.02 -0.68
C GLY A 292 9.96 28.99 -0.85
N ALA A 293 10.61 27.99 -0.26
CA ALA A 293 12.06 27.82 -0.40
C ALA A 293 12.41 27.42 -1.84
N ALA A 294 13.36 28.15 -2.44
CA ALA A 294 13.97 27.75 -3.70
C ALA A 294 14.97 26.59 -3.48
N LEU A 295 15.22 25.80 -4.51
CA LEU A 295 16.31 24.83 -4.54
C LEU A 295 17.39 25.32 -5.50
N VAL A 296 18.65 25.19 -5.10
CA VAL A 296 19.78 25.52 -5.95
C VAL A 296 20.59 24.24 -6.18
N ARG A 297 20.75 23.87 -7.45
CA ARG A 297 21.56 22.73 -7.87
C ARG A 297 23.05 23.11 -7.98
N PRO A 298 23.97 22.13 -7.92
CA PRO A 298 25.41 22.40 -7.97
C PRO A 298 25.90 23.13 -9.24
N ASP A 299 25.17 23.02 -10.34
CA ASP A 299 25.43 23.69 -11.63
C ASP A 299 24.91 25.15 -11.67
N GLY A 300 24.31 25.63 -10.58
CA GLY A 300 23.74 26.97 -10.47
C GLY A 300 22.30 27.07 -10.96
N GLU A 301 21.65 25.97 -11.34
CA GLU A 301 20.23 25.95 -11.68
C GLU A 301 19.38 26.19 -10.44
N VAL A 302 18.39 27.08 -10.57
CA VAL A 302 17.47 27.44 -9.49
C VAL A 302 16.06 26.97 -9.83
N LEU A 303 15.44 26.25 -8.89
CA LEU A 303 14.07 25.80 -8.96
C LEU A 303 13.24 26.54 -7.90
N VAL A 304 12.11 27.10 -8.29
CA VAL A 304 11.23 27.86 -7.39
C VAL A 304 9.76 27.68 -7.77
N MET A 305 8.88 27.69 -6.77
CA MET A 305 7.44 27.73 -7.02
C MET A 305 7.01 29.12 -7.44
N CYS A 306 6.21 29.22 -8.49
CA CYS A 306 5.63 30.47 -8.99
C CYS A 306 4.15 30.24 -9.29
N GLY A 307 3.27 30.80 -8.48
CA GLY A 307 1.84 30.45 -8.52
C GLY A 307 1.64 28.93 -8.29
N SER A 308 0.96 28.26 -9.22
CA SER A 308 0.75 26.81 -9.21
C SER A 308 1.81 26.02 -10.00
N ALA A 309 2.82 26.70 -10.55
CA ALA A 309 3.87 26.10 -11.38
C ALA A 309 5.19 25.95 -10.60
N LEU A 310 5.94 24.91 -10.94
CA LEU A 310 7.35 24.80 -10.63
C LEU A 310 8.16 25.33 -11.81
N VAL A 311 9.00 26.33 -11.55
CA VAL A 311 9.81 27.02 -12.54
C VAL A 311 11.28 26.72 -12.32
N ARG A 312 11.99 26.57 -13.43
CA ARG A 312 13.43 26.37 -13.51
C ARG A 312 14.07 27.55 -14.19
N TRP A 313 15.11 28.07 -13.57
CA TRP A 313 15.91 29.19 -14.06
C TRP A 313 17.39 28.83 -14.07
N HIS A 314 18.02 28.96 -15.24
CA HIS A 314 19.45 28.69 -15.43
C HIS A 314 19.98 29.56 -16.57
N GLU A 315 21.09 30.26 -16.34
CA GLU A 315 21.79 31.09 -17.35
C GLU A 315 20.88 32.05 -18.16
N GLY A 316 19.82 32.57 -17.53
CA GLY A 316 18.88 33.50 -18.18
C GLY A 316 17.71 32.83 -18.92
N GLU A 317 17.73 31.51 -19.08
CA GLU A 317 16.57 30.75 -19.55
C GLU A 317 15.60 30.47 -18.40
N LEU A 318 14.30 30.58 -18.69
CA LEU A 318 13.22 30.27 -17.77
C LEU A 318 12.29 29.23 -18.41
N ARG A 319 12.03 28.13 -17.70
CA ARG A 319 11.14 27.07 -18.17
C ARG A 319 10.20 26.59 -17.06
N ALA A 320 8.96 26.29 -17.41
CA ALA A 320 8.07 25.54 -16.53
C ALA A 320 8.47 24.06 -16.55
N VAL A 321 8.47 23.41 -15.39
CA VAL A 321 8.85 21.98 -15.24
C VAL A 321 7.64 21.13 -14.90
N ALA A 322 6.80 21.61 -13.99
CA ALA A 322 5.59 20.94 -13.55
C ALA A 322 4.56 21.98 -13.09
N GLY A 323 3.30 21.56 -12.91
CA GLY A 323 2.24 22.47 -12.48
C GLY A 323 1.07 21.79 -11.80
N GLY A 324 -0.01 22.54 -11.59
CA GLY A 324 -1.23 22.05 -10.92
C GLY A 324 -1.06 21.87 -9.41
N PHE A 325 -0.20 22.71 -8.81
CA PHE A 325 0.08 22.71 -7.39
C PHE A 325 -0.75 23.76 -6.64
N GLU A 326 -1.12 23.45 -5.41
CA GLU A 326 -1.88 24.35 -4.54
C GLU A 326 -0.96 25.44 -3.93
N GLN A 327 -1.54 26.56 -3.50
CA GLN A 327 -0.79 27.56 -2.72
C GLN A 327 -0.26 26.93 -1.41
N GLY A 328 0.98 27.26 -1.04
CA GLY A 328 1.64 26.67 0.13
C GLY A 328 2.28 25.29 -0.11
N SER A 329 2.38 24.86 -1.38
CA SER A 329 3.15 23.67 -1.74
C SER A 329 4.63 23.82 -1.37
N VAL A 330 5.24 22.74 -0.91
CA VAL A 330 6.63 22.72 -0.44
C VAL A 330 7.50 22.03 -1.47
N LEU A 331 8.51 22.76 -1.96
CA LEU A 331 9.52 22.25 -2.87
C LEU A 331 10.62 21.53 -2.08
N LEU A 332 10.96 20.31 -2.51
CA LEU A 332 11.87 19.40 -1.85
C LEU A 332 12.89 18.88 -2.85
N LEU A 333 14.16 18.87 -2.46
CA LEU A 333 15.19 18.20 -3.26
C LEU A 333 15.15 16.70 -2.93
N GLY A 334 14.80 15.90 -3.94
CA GLY A 334 14.78 14.46 -3.82
C GLY A 334 16.18 13.85 -3.72
N PRO A 335 16.26 12.55 -3.39
CA PRO A 335 17.52 11.83 -3.25
C PRO A 335 18.31 11.66 -4.56
N ASP A 336 17.63 11.76 -5.70
CA ASP A 336 18.24 11.73 -7.04
C ASP A 336 18.52 13.15 -7.57
N GLU A 337 18.50 14.17 -6.70
CA GLU A 337 18.58 15.60 -7.04
C GLU A 337 17.42 16.10 -7.92
N GLU A 338 16.40 15.28 -8.12
CA GLU A 338 15.17 15.64 -8.81
C GLU A 338 14.25 16.52 -7.95
N PRO A 339 13.47 17.44 -8.55
CA PRO A 339 12.52 18.26 -7.82
C PRO A 339 11.27 17.45 -7.44
N TRP A 340 10.91 17.54 -6.16
CA TRP A 340 9.66 17.01 -5.63
C TRP A 340 8.84 18.12 -5.02
N VAL A 341 7.53 18.05 -5.18
CA VAL A 341 6.59 19.02 -4.63
C VAL A 341 5.61 18.30 -3.74
N LEU A 342 5.62 18.64 -2.45
CA LEU A 342 4.55 18.28 -1.54
C LEU A 342 3.41 19.28 -1.71
N SER A 343 2.23 18.80 -2.07
CA SER A 343 1.06 19.65 -2.35
C SER A 343 -0.22 18.98 -1.88
N GLY A 344 -1.22 19.77 -1.47
CA GLY A 344 -2.55 19.28 -1.14
C GLY A 344 -3.12 19.88 0.15
N SER A 345 -4.45 19.90 0.23
CA SER A 345 -5.19 20.47 1.36
C SER A 345 -5.28 19.46 2.50
N GLY A 346 -4.25 19.41 3.33
CA GLY A 346 -4.30 18.78 4.66
C GLY A 346 -5.03 19.64 5.71
N ALA A 347 -5.75 20.69 5.32
CA ALA A 347 -6.37 21.65 6.22
C ALA A 347 -7.90 21.63 6.10
N THR A 348 -8.54 20.62 6.68
CA THR A 348 -9.79 20.79 7.45
C THR A 348 -10.12 19.46 8.13
N LEU A 349 -10.37 19.52 9.44
CA LEU A 349 -10.81 18.40 10.27
C LEU A 349 -11.96 17.61 9.58
N GLY A 350 -11.71 16.35 9.24
CA GLY A 350 -12.75 15.33 9.21
C GLY A 350 -13.63 15.19 7.96
N SER A 351 -13.12 15.36 6.74
CA SER A 351 -13.87 14.91 5.52
C SER A 351 -13.44 13.54 4.98
N GLY A 352 -12.23 13.04 5.30
CA GLY A 352 -11.73 11.79 4.73
C GLY A 352 -11.40 11.83 3.23
N GLU A 353 -11.34 13.03 2.62
CA GLU A 353 -11.09 13.25 1.18
C GLU A 353 -9.78 14.01 0.89
N GLY A 354 -8.80 14.01 1.79
CA GLY A 354 -7.60 14.85 1.67
C GLY A 354 -6.81 14.63 0.36
N SER A 355 -6.43 15.73 -0.30
CA SER A 355 -5.67 15.74 -1.57
C SER A 355 -4.15 15.64 -1.37
N LEU A 356 -3.63 15.43 -0.15
CA LEU A 356 -2.19 15.44 0.13
C LEU A 356 -1.43 14.46 -0.78
N ALA A 357 -0.42 14.96 -1.47
CA ALA A 357 0.41 14.15 -2.34
C ALA A 357 1.82 14.71 -2.44
N LEU A 358 2.75 13.79 -2.64
CA LEU A 358 4.11 14.09 -3.05
C LEU A 358 4.20 13.90 -4.56
N THR A 359 4.68 14.89 -5.30
CA THR A 359 4.74 14.84 -6.78
C THR A 359 6.17 14.99 -7.25
N ARG A 360 6.68 14.03 -8.02
CA ARG A 360 7.95 14.16 -8.74
C ARG A 360 7.73 14.92 -10.03
N ALA A 361 8.47 15.99 -10.31
CA ALA A 361 8.20 16.89 -11.43
C ALA A 361 8.40 16.25 -12.83
N GLY A 362 9.35 15.30 -12.97
CA GLY A 362 9.71 14.71 -14.26
C GLY A 362 10.54 15.66 -15.14
N GLU A 363 10.99 15.19 -16.30
CA GLU A 363 11.89 15.99 -17.18
C GLU A 363 11.17 17.14 -17.89
N ARG A 364 9.87 17.00 -18.15
CA ARG A 364 9.07 17.94 -18.95
C ARG A 364 7.65 18.03 -18.38
N VAL A 365 6.98 19.15 -18.65
CA VAL A 365 5.59 19.38 -18.22
C VAL A 365 4.69 18.22 -18.69
N GLY A 366 3.93 17.66 -17.75
CA GLY A 366 3.08 16.48 -17.97
C GLY A 366 3.74 15.12 -17.69
N ASP A 367 5.05 15.05 -17.39
CA ASP A 367 5.73 13.82 -16.94
C ASP A 367 5.67 13.58 -15.44
N GLN A 368 5.03 14.50 -14.73
CA GLN A 368 4.96 14.48 -13.27
C GLN A 368 4.26 13.22 -12.73
N MET A 369 4.86 12.61 -11.72
CA MET A 369 4.38 11.41 -11.05
C MET A 369 3.87 11.77 -9.66
N ARG A 370 2.58 11.55 -9.41
CA ARG A 370 1.91 11.94 -8.18
C ARG A 370 1.70 10.74 -7.26
N TYR A 371 2.14 10.86 -6.01
CA TYR A 371 2.05 9.85 -4.96
C TYR A 371 1.10 10.35 -3.86
N PRO A 372 -0.18 9.91 -3.84
CA PRO A 372 -1.14 10.30 -2.81
C PRO A 372 -0.68 9.79 -1.44
N ILE A 373 -0.63 10.67 -0.45
CA ILE A 373 -0.18 10.35 0.90
C ILE A 373 -1.39 10.30 1.82
N ALA A 374 -1.61 9.14 2.46
CA ALA A 374 -2.65 9.00 3.47
C ALA A 374 -2.09 9.44 4.82
N PHE A 375 -2.50 10.61 5.30
CA PHE A 375 -2.11 11.11 6.62
C PHE A 375 -3.18 12.06 7.19
N ASP A 376 -3.78 11.68 8.31
CA ASP A 376 -4.86 12.43 9.00
C ASP A 376 -4.28 13.50 9.95
N ALA A 377 -3.43 14.38 9.40
CA ALA A 377 -2.85 15.52 10.12
C ALA A 377 -2.54 16.68 9.16
N VAL A 378 -2.53 17.91 9.70
CA VAL A 378 -2.22 19.12 8.92
C VAL A 378 -0.71 19.17 8.65
N VAL A 379 -0.30 18.70 7.48
CA VAL A 379 1.09 18.77 7.03
C VAL A 379 1.45 20.18 6.62
N ARG A 380 2.58 20.67 7.14
CA ARG A 380 3.12 22.01 6.87
C ARG A 380 4.42 21.97 6.09
N SER A 381 5.18 20.89 6.23
CA SER A 381 6.46 20.73 5.57
C SER A 381 6.86 19.26 5.49
N ALA A 382 7.91 18.98 4.74
CA ALA A 382 8.52 17.68 4.71
C ALA A 382 10.02 17.78 4.44
N VAL A 383 10.75 16.71 4.72
CA VAL A 383 12.17 16.62 4.35
C VAL A 383 12.56 15.17 4.11
N TRP A 384 13.40 14.94 3.11
CA TRP A 384 13.96 13.61 2.85
C TRP A 384 14.97 13.24 3.95
N LEU A 385 14.82 12.04 4.50
CA LEU A 385 15.75 11.46 5.47
C LEU A 385 16.84 10.65 4.78
N ASP A 386 16.46 9.96 3.70
CA ASP A 386 17.34 9.18 2.83
C ASP A 386 16.68 8.97 1.45
N ARG A 387 17.13 7.96 0.68
CA ARG A 387 16.63 7.68 -0.67
C ARG A 387 15.17 7.28 -0.76
N ARG A 388 14.58 6.81 0.33
CA ARG A 388 13.24 6.20 0.31
C ARG A 388 12.32 6.77 1.37
N ARG A 389 12.90 7.21 2.49
CA ARG A 389 12.17 7.74 3.63
C ARG A 389 12.14 9.27 3.61
N PHE A 390 10.96 9.82 3.86
CA PHE A 390 10.79 11.24 4.11
C PHE A 390 9.97 11.46 5.38
N PHE A 391 10.28 12.55 6.08
CA PHE A 391 9.60 13.00 7.27
C PHE A 391 8.52 14.01 6.89
N LEU A 392 7.29 13.76 7.33
CA LEU A 392 6.15 14.67 7.23
C LEU A 392 6.04 15.48 8.52
N ALA A 393 6.28 16.78 8.43
CA ALA A 393 6.15 17.70 9.53
C ALA A 393 4.71 18.23 9.59
N ALA A 394 3.97 17.79 10.60
CA ALA A 394 2.56 18.13 10.74
C ALA A 394 2.24 18.65 12.13
N GLN A 395 1.20 19.47 12.21
CA GLN A 395 0.75 20.06 13.46
C GLN A 395 0.25 18.96 14.42
N GLY A 396 0.81 18.95 15.63
CA GLY A 396 0.50 17.96 16.68
C GLY A 396 1.25 16.63 16.51
N ASN A 397 1.17 16.01 15.32
CA ASN A 397 1.82 14.73 15.06
C ASN A 397 2.50 14.73 13.68
N SER A 398 3.75 14.31 13.65
CA SER A 398 4.57 14.08 12.44
C SER A 398 4.72 12.59 12.15
N ALA A 399 5.16 12.22 10.96
CA ALA A 399 5.32 10.82 10.58
C ALA A 399 6.50 10.61 9.63
N VAL A 400 6.99 9.37 9.53
CA VAL A 400 7.97 8.97 8.52
C VAL A 400 7.29 8.04 7.53
N VAL A 401 7.43 8.34 6.25
CA VAL A 401 6.87 7.55 5.14
C VAL A 401 8.01 7.00 4.29
N ASP A 402 7.97 5.70 3.98
CA ASP A 402 8.88 5.04 3.04
C ASP A 402 8.12 4.78 1.73
N LEU A 403 8.31 5.64 0.73
CA LEU A 403 7.55 5.60 -0.52
C LEU A 403 7.64 4.27 -1.27
N ALA A 404 8.71 3.53 -1.04
CA ALA A 404 8.94 2.27 -1.72
C ALA A 404 8.34 1.07 -0.96
N ARG A 405 7.74 1.31 0.21
CA ARG A 405 6.89 0.36 0.94
C ARG A 405 5.44 0.79 0.89
N THR A 406 5.15 2.04 1.22
CA THR A 406 3.78 2.53 1.32
C THR A 406 3.72 4.05 1.15
N THR A 407 2.57 4.54 0.71
CA THR A 407 2.25 5.98 0.77
C THR A 407 1.37 6.33 1.98
N ASP A 408 1.18 5.38 2.89
CA ASP A 408 0.48 5.56 4.17
C ASP A 408 1.47 6.00 5.26
N ALA A 409 1.08 7.02 6.04
CA ALA A 409 1.82 7.50 7.20
C ALA A 409 1.67 6.63 8.47
N GLY A 410 1.09 5.44 8.33
CA GLY A 410 0.94 4.47 9.40
C GLY A 410 -0.18 4.83 10.38
N GLN A 411 -0.31 4.04 11.44
CA GLN A 411 -1.34 4.29 12.46
C GLN A 411 -0.89 5.38 13.44
N ARG A 412 -1.82 5.98 14.19
CA ARG A 412 -1.50 7.02 15.19
C ARG A 412 -0.43 6.60 16.21
N ALA A 413 -0.30 5.31 16.50
CA ALA A 413 0.74 4.78 17.39
C ALA A 413 2.16 4.88 16.79
N ASP A 414 2.30 5.07 15.48
CA ASP A 414 3.56 5.21 14.76
C ASP A 414 4.00 6.67 14.60
N TRP A 415 3.11 7.61 14.92
CA TRP A 415 3.37 9.03 14.77
C TRP A 415 4.30 9.57 15.86
N ILE A 416 4.99 10.65 15.52
CA ILE A 416 5.95 11.35 16.36
C ILE A 416 5.29 12.64 16.85
N GLU A 417 5.26 12.86 18.15
CA GLU A 417 4.71 14.10 18.70
C GLU A 417 5.52 15.31 18.19
N THR A 418 4.82 16.27 17.58
CA THR A 418 5.47 17.46 17.04
C THR A 418 5.62 18.49 18.14
N PRO A 419 6.85 18.91 18.48
CA PRO A 419 7.09 19.85 19.60
C PRO A 419 6.62 21.27 19.31
N VAL A 420 6.29 21.58 18.05
CA VAL A 420 5.93 22.92 17.58
C VAL A 420 4.59 22.91 16.85
N HIS A 421 3.88 24.03 16.94
CA HIS A 421 2.52 24.15 16.42
C HIS A 421 2.45 24.30 14.89
N ASP A 422 3.46 24.92 14.27
CA ASP A 422 3.47 25.18 12.83
C ASP A 422 4.85 24.86 12.20
N PRO A 423 5.17 23.57 11.99
CA PRO A 423 6.48 23.15 11.50
C PRO A 423 6.64 23.35 9.98
N ALA A 424 6.39 24.57 9.47
CA ALA A 424 6.51 24.90 8.05
C ALA A 424 7.96 24.82 7.54
N HIS A 425 8.94 24.84 8.44
CA HIS A 425 10.35 24.88 8.11
C HIS A 425 11.13 23.77 8.83
N VAL A 426 11.57 22.77 8.06
CA VAL A 426 12.33 21.62 8.56
C VAL A 426 13.56 21.35 7.70
N LEU A 427 14.62 20.86 8.34
CA LEU A 427 15.88 20.49 7.72
C LEU A 427 16.33 19.11 8.18
N ARG A 428 17.05 18.41 7.33
CA ARG A 428 17.71 17.16 7.70
C ARG A 428 18.90 17.46 8.61
N ALA A 429 18.97 16.79 9.76
CA ALA A 429 20.01 16.97 10.77
C ALA A 429 20.80 15.67 11.05
N GLY A 430 20.95 14.81 10.04
CA GLY A 430 21.57 13.49 10.14
C GLY A 430 20.83 12.46 9.30
N THR A 431 21.12 11.16 9.48
CA THR A 431 20.36 10.09 8.82
C THR A 431 18.96 9.93 9.39
N ASP A 432 18.83 10.11 10.70
CA ASP A 432 17.61 9.83 11.44
C ASP A 432 17.22 10.98 12.39
N ALA A 433 17.62 12.20 12.04
CA ALA A 433 17.27 13.39 12.80
C ALA A 433 16.79 14.53 11.90
N VAL A 434 15.79 15.27 12.37
CA VAL A 434 15.21 16.45 11.71
C VAL A 434 15.31 17.64 12.64
N LEU A 435 15.72 18.79 12.12
CA LEU A 435 15.69 20.06 12.81
C LEU A 435 14.49 20.86 12.32
N SER A 436 13.61 21.28 13.21
CA SER A 436 12.46 22.14 12.90
C SER A 436 12.63 23.52 13.53
N ALA A 437 12.16 24.55 12.82
CA ALA A 437 12.07 25.91 13.32
C ALA A 437 10.64 26.41 13.18
N ALA A 438 10.05 26.91 14.26
CA ALA A 438 8.68 27.40 14.27
C ALA A 438 8.41 28.34 15.45
N PRO A 439 7.33 29.13 15.41
CA PRO A 439 6.89 29.91 16.56
C PRO A 439 6.62 29.01 17.79
N ASP A 440 7.21 29.35 18.94
CA ASP A 440 7.00 28.67 20.22
C ASP A 440 6.14 29.55 21.14
N TRP A 441 4.86 29.20 21.23
CA TRP A 441 3.87 29.91 22.04
C TRP A 441 4.07 29.71 23.55
N SER A 442 4.81 28.68 23.96
CA SER A 442 5.02 28.34 25.37
C SER A 442 6.11 29.18 26.02
N ASP A 443 7.24 29.35 25.33
CA ASP A 443 8.39 30.13 25.81
C ASP A 443 8.49 31.52 25.15
N GLY A 444 7.64 31.80 24.16
CA GLY A 444 7.69 33.01 23.35
C GLY A 444 8.82 32.96 22.33
N GLY A 445 8.56 33.45 21.12
CA GLY A 445 9.56 33.62 20.07
C GLY A 445 9.59 32.48 19.05
N VAL A 446 10.76 32.24 18.46
CA VAL A 446 11.03 31.16 17.49
C VAL A 446 11.86 30.06 18.16
N GLY A 447 11.25 28.89 18.31
CA GLY A 447 11.87 27.70 18.89
C GLY A 447 12.44 26.76 17.82
N LEU A 448 13.63 26.24 18.08
CA LEU A 448 14.31 25.23 17.27
C LEU A 448 14.35 23.90 18.03
N HIS A 449 13.86 22.85 17.39
CA HIS A 449 13.77 21.51 17.97
C HIS A 449 14.40 20.47 17.07
N ARG A 450 15.15 19.54 17.67
CA ARG A 450 15.73 18.39 16.98
C ARG A 450 14.92 17.15 17.33
N THR A 451 14.30 16.54 16.34
CA THR A 451 13.55 15.29 16.45
C THR A 451 14.39 14.13 15.95
N ASP A 452 14.63 13.14 16.81
CA ASP A 452 15.20 11.84 16.43
C ASP A 452 14.05 10.91 16.03
N VAL A 453 14.04 10.46 14.77
CA VAL A 453 12.90 9.74 14.21
C VAL A 453 12.84 8.27 14.65
N ILE A 454 13.94 7.71 15.17
CA ILE A 454 14.00 6.32 15.64
C ILE A 454 13.45 6.24 17.07
N SER A 455 13.96 7.10 17.95
CA SER A 455 13.51 7.20 19.33
C SER A 455 12.19 7.96 19.48
N ARG A 456 11.77 8.68 18.43
CA ARG A 456 10.54 9.50 18.37
C ARG A 456 10.52 10.60 19.44
N LYS A 457 11.70 11.13 19.79
CA LYS A 457 11.86 12.19 20.80
C LYS A 457 12.36 13.48 20.17
N SER A 458 11.91 14.60 20.73
CA SER A 458 12.34 15.93 20.34
C SER A 458 13.04 16.67 21.47
N ASP A 459 14.25 17.15 21.20
CA ASP A 459 15.05 17.96 22.11
C ASP A 459 15.02 19.44 21.66
N ARG A 460 15.04 20.38 22.61
CA ARG A 460 15.23 21.81 22.30
C ARG A 460 16.69 22.09 21.91
N VAL A 461 16.88 22.93 20.90
CA VAL A 461 18.20 23.36 20.39
C VAL A 461 18.44 24.83 20.70
N ALA A 462 17.50 25.70 20.34
CA ALA A 462 17.57 27.13 20.63
C ALA A 462 16.17 27.74 20.70
N ASN A 463 16.04 28.88 21.40
CA ASN A 463 14.84 29.72 21.39
C ASN A 463 15.29 31.17 21.20
N LEU A 464 14.65 31.88 20.28
CA LEU A 464 15.03 33.20 19.81
C LEU A 464 13.87 34.17 20.00
N GLY A 465 14.14 35.38 20.54
CA GLY A 465 13.17 36.46 20.70
C GLY A 465 12.73 37.12 19.39
N LEU A 466 12.28 36.32 18.42
CA LEU A 466 11.87 36.69 17.07
C LEU A 466 10.39 36.34 16.86
N ALA A 467 9.71 36.97 15.91
CA ALA A 467 8.26 36.84 15.79
C ALA A 467 7.83 35.61 14.97
N GLU A 468 8.41 35.43 13.79
CA GLU A 468 8.04 34.31 12.92
C GLU A 468 9.23 33.81 12.10
N VAL A 469 9.08 32.58 11.59
CA VAL A 469 10.03 32.00 10.64
C VAL A 469 9.58 32.33 9.22
N LEU A 470 10.51 32.86 8.43
CA LEU A 470 10.30 33.21 7.02
C LEU A 470 11.04 32.25 6.07
N GLY A 471 12.05 31.54 6.57
CA GLY A 471 12.81 30.57 5.79
C GLY A 471 13.85 29.85 6.65
N PHE A 472 14.19 28.62 6.27
CA PHE A 472 15.19 27.81 6.98
C PHE A 472 15.94 26.97 5.97
N ALA A 473 17.27 27.07 5.98
CA ALA A 473 18.12 26.45 4.98
C ALA A 473 19.43 25.94 5.58
N GLN A 474 19.99 24.93 4.95
CA GLN A 474 21.34 24.44 5.20
C GLN A 474 21.92 23.95 3.87
N ASP A 475 23.23 24.14 3.69
CA ASP A 475 23.95 23.54 2.56
C ASP A 475 23.73 22.02 2.56
N PRO A 476 23.37 21.39 1.42
CA PRO A 476 23.24 19.93 1.31
C PRO A 476 24.48 19.15 1.76
N ALA A 477 25.69 19.70 1.57
CA ALA A 477 26.94 19.12 2.06
C ALA A 477 27.09 19.23 3.60
N GLY A 478 26.23 20.03 4.23
CA GLY A 478 26.19 20.31 5.66
C GLY A 478 26.94 21.57 6.07
N GLY A 479 26.99 21.81 7.38
CA GLY A 479 27.62 23.01 7.95
C GLY A 479 26.70 23.73 8.94
N PRO A 480 26.77 25.07 9.03
CA PRO A 480 25.79 25.86 9.79
C PRO A 480 24.38 25.72 9.19
N ALA A 481 23.36 25.94 10.01
CA ALA A 481 21.99 26.17 9.54
C ALA A 481 21.72 27.67 9.54
N TYR A 482 20.94 28.15 8.59
CA TYR A 482 20.56 29.55 8.46
C TYR A 482 19.06 29.69 8.60
N LEU A 483 18.65 30.61 9.47
CA LEU A 483 17.27 30.94 9.75
C LEU A 483 17.00 32.38 9.32
N LEU A 484 16.02 32.56 8.44
CA LEU A 484 15.43 33.84 8.14
C LEU A 484 14.15 33.98 8.97
N ALA A 485 14.10 35.01 9.80
CA ALA A 485 12.98 35.27 10.70
C ALA A 485 12.62 36.76 10.70
N SER A 486 11.55 37.17 11.38
CA SER A 486 11.19 38.59 11.51
C SER A 486 11.34 39.11 12.94
N LEU A 487 11.65 40.40 13.07
CA LEU A 487 11.56 41.09 14.35
C LEU A 487 10.09 41.24 14.79
N PRO A 488 9.81 41.20 16.10
CA PRO A 488 8.51 41.60 16.63
C PRO A 488 8.13 43.02 16.19
N SER A 489 6.95 43.15 15.59
CA SER A 489 6.39 44.41 15.11
C SER A 489 4.92 44.50 15.50
N ASN A 490 4.46 45.71 15.83
CA ASN A 490 3.03 46.02 16.02
C ASN A 490 2.33 46.35 14.69
N ASP A 491 3.09 46.53 13.61
CA ASP A 491 2.56 46.75 12.27
C ASP A 491 2.57 45.41 11.51
N PRO A 492 1.40 44.78 11.29
CA PRO A 492 1.31 43.50 10.58
C PRO A 492 1.54 43.64 9.07
N THR A 493 1.62 44.88 8.55
CA THR A 493 1.82 45.14 7.11
C THR A 493 3.29 45.22 6.72
N HIS A 494 4.20 45.31 7.69
CA HIS A 494 5.64 45.36 7.44
C HIS A 494 6.37 44.28 8.24
N VAL A 495 7.36 43.65 7.61
CA VAL A 495 8.27 42.71 8.27
C VAL A 495 9.69 43.25 8.23
N SER A 496 10.45 43.06 9.32
CA SER A 496 11.88 43.36 9.37
C SER A 496 12.65 42.04 9.43
N PRO A 497 13.22 41.56 8.30
CA PRO A 497 13.86 40.25 8.25
C PRO A 497 15.19 40.25 9.00
N VAL A 498 15.49 39.15 9.66
CA VAL A 498 16.74 38.89 10.39
C VAL A 498 17.29 37.57 9.91
N LEU A 499 18.55 37.56 9.48
CA LEU A 499 19.27 36.36 9.10
C LEU A 499 20.16 35.91 10.26
N VAL A 500 19.94 34.69 10.73
CA VAL A 500 20.59 34.10 11.88
C VAL A 500 21.34 32.83 11.45
N GLN A 501 22.58 32.68 11.91
CA GLN A 501 23.38 31.47 11.75
C GLN A 501 23.33 30.64 13.02
N ILE A 502 23.15 29.33 12.86
CA ILE A 502 23.11 28.36 13.95
C ILE A 502 24.20 27.31 13.72
N THR A 503 25.02 27.08 14.74
CA THR A 503 26.08 26.06 14.76
C THR A 503 25.92 25.15 15.97
N GLY A 504 26.57 23.98 15.97
CA GLY A 504 26.51 23.04 17.09
C GLY A 504 25.16 22.32 17.27
N HIS A 505 24.22 22.45 16.33
CA HIS A 505 22.90 21.81 16.37
C HIS A 505 22.91 20.30 16.08
N ARG A 506 23.99 19.79 15.50
CA ARG A 506 24.16 18.36 15.19
C ARG A 506 24.62 17.61 16.43
N PRO A 507 24.13 16.38 16.68
CA PRO A 507 24.69 15.56 17.74
C PRO A 507 26.18 15.29 17.48
N PRO A 508 27.04 15.20 18.53
CA PRO A 508 28.35 14.60 18.37
C PRO A 508 28.14 13.19 17.80
N THR A 509 28.93 12.80 16.81
CA THR A 509 28.85 11.47 16.18
C THR A 509 29.08 10.38 17.24
N SER A 510 28.02 9.94 17.90
CA SER A 510 28.06 8.96 18.97
C SER A 510 27.81 7.56 18.41
N GLY A 511 28.89 6.79 18.29
CA GLY A 511 28.87 5.33 18.26
C GLY A 511 28.34 4.69 16.97
N PRO A 512 28.60 3.39 16.77
CA PRO A 512 28.19 2.69 15.57
C PRO A 512 26.66 2.72 15.50
N VAL A 513 26.14 3.33 14.43
CA VAL A 513 24.80 3.08 13.92
C VAL A 513 24.58 1.58 13.99
N PRO A 514 23.47 1.06 14.59
CA PRO A 514 23.18 -0.36 14.48
C PRO A 514 23.20 -0.67 12.99
N VAL A 515 24.22 -1.42 12.56
CA VAL A 515 24.45 -1.73 11.16
C VAL A 515 23.21 -2.49 10.71
N ARG A 516 22.30 -1.79 10.04
CA ARG A 516 21.35 -2.45 9.14
C ARG A 516 22.26 -3.18 8.18
N VAL A 517 22.38 -4.50 8.33
CA VAL A 517 23.13 -5.33 7.39
C VAL A 517 22.50 -5.02 6.04
N PRO A 518 23.20 -4.31 5.13
CA PRO A 518 22.63 -3.96 3.85
C PRO A 518 22.28 -5.29 3.18
N ARG A 519 21.04 -5.47 2.76
CA ARG A 519 20.74 -6.62 1.91
C ARG A 519 21.57 -6.42 0.66
N SER A 520 22.13 -7.50 0.13
CA SER A 520 22.93 -7.50 -1.12
C SER A 520 22.22 -6.79 -2.28
N TYR A 521 20.89 -6.73 -2.21
CA TYR A 521 19.98 -6.15 -3.17
C TYR A 521 19.56 -4.68 -2.92
N ASP A 522 19.94 -4.07 -1.79
CA ASP A 522 19.53 -2.69 -1.45
C ASP A 522 19.99 -1.71 -2.54
N VAL A 523 21.20 -1.91 -3.09
CA VAL A 523 21.76 -1.10 -4.20
C VAL A 523 20.87 -1.12 -5.46
N VAL A 524 20.17 -2.22 -5.74
CA VAL A 524 19.26 -2.31 -6.90
C VAL A 524 17.98 -1.54 -6.62
N SER A 525 17.43 -1.69 -5.41
CA SER A 525 16.22 -0.97 -5.02
C SER A 525 16.43 0.54 -4.84
N GLU A 526 17.64 0.94 -4.45
CA GLU A 526 18.03 2.34 -4.28
C GLU A 526 18.28 3.06 -5.60
N SER A 527 18.60 2.33 -6.67
CA SER A 527 18.77 2.88 -8.02
C SER A 527 17.63 2.51 -8.96
N ALA A 528 16.52 1.99 -8.43
CA ALA A 528 15.37 1.54 -9.19
C ALA A 528 14.71 2.73 -9.89
N ARG A 529 14.56 2.64 -11.21
CA ARG A 529 13.95 3.70 -12.05
C ARG A 529 12.74 3.23 -12.84
N GLY A 530 12.42 1.93 -12.79
CA GLY A 530 11.41 1.32 -13.64
C GLY A 530 11.84 1.22 -15.10
N GLU A 531 13.14 1.29 -15.38
CA GLU A 531 13.70 1.32 -16.73
C GLU A 531 14.22 -0.06 -17.16
N ARG A 532 13.65 -0.62 -18.24
CA ARG A 532 14.07 -1.95 -18.72
C ARG A 532 15.52 -1.98 -19.16
N SER A 533 16.03 -0.84 -19.64
CA SER A 533 17.39 -0.68 -20.14
C SER A 533 18.45 -0.89 -19.06
N ASP A 534 18.09 -0.80 -17.77
CA ASP A 534 18.99 -1.01 -16.63
C ASP A 534 19.28 -2.50 -16.37
N TYR A 535 18.57 -3.41 -17.03
CA TYR A 535 18.71 -4.85 -16.83
C TYR A 535 19.19 -5.55 -18.11
N ALA A 536 20.31 -6.26 -17.98
CA ALA A 536 20.80 -7.17 -19.03
C ALA A 536 20.16 -8.55 -18.84
N LEU A 537 19.34 -8.96 -19.81
CA LEU A 537 18.66 -10.26 -19.81
C LEU A 537 19.35 -11.24 -20.78
N PRO A 538 19.49 -12.51 -20.41
CA PRO A 538 19.92 -13.58 -21.30
C PRO A 538 18.82 -13.94 -22.31
N THR A 539 19.19 -14.64 -23.38
CA THR A 539 18.29 -15.02 -24.48
C THR A 539 17.24 -16.05 -24.08
N ARG A 540 17.47 -16.80 -22.99
CA ARG A 540 16.55 -17.85 -22.50
C ARG A 540 16.08 -17.54 -21.09
N PRO A 541 14.81 -17.83 -20.77
CA PRO A 541 14.28 -17.68 -19.42
C PRO A 541 14.93 -18.68 -18.46
N LEU A 542 14.96 -18.31 -17.18
CA LEU A 542 15.50 -19.10 -16.07
C LEU A 542 14.71 -20.38 -15.83
N VAL A 543 13.39 -20.30 -16.05
CA VAL A 543 12.44 -21.43 -15.95
C VAL A 543 11.61 -21.47 -17.23
N PRO A 544 11.03 -22.64 -17.60
CA PRO A 544 10.11 -22.73 -18.72
C PRO A 544 9.00 -21.66 -18.62
N PRO A 545 8.64 -20.97 -19.71
CA PRO A 545 7.58 -19.96 -19.68
C PRO A 545 6.30 -20.54 -19.10
N SER A 546 5.75 -19.85 -18.09
CA SER A 546 4.41 -20.16 -17.60
C SER A 546 3.35 -19.54 -18.52
N GLU A 547 2.08 -19.93 -18.35
CA GLU A 547 0.96 -19.31 -19.09
C GLU A 547 0.90 -17.78 -18.89
N HIS A 548 1.45 -17.25 -17.78
CA HIS A 548 1.22 -15.87 -17.34
C HIS A 548 2.47 -14.99 -17.33
N ALA A 549 3.66 -15.57 -17.20
CA ALA A 549 4.91 -14.83 -17.09
C ALA A 549 6.14 -15.63 -17.52
N GLU A 550 7.17 -14.91 -17.97
CA GLU A 550 8.53 -15.37 -18.16
C GLU A 550 9.42 -14.81 -17.06
N VAL A 551 10.33 -15.65 -16.55
CA VAL A 551 11.26 -15.30 -15.48
C VAL A 551 12.68 -15.46 -16.01
N PHE A 552 13.53 -14.46 -15.81
CA PHE A 552 14.91 -14.42 -16.27
C PHE A 552 15.84 -14.15 -15.09
N GLU A 553 17.01 -14.78 -15.08
CA GLU A 553 18.14 -14.24 -14.32
C GLU A 553 18.65 -13.01 -15.08
N ALA A 554 18.72 -11.86 -14.43
CA ALA A 554 19.15 -10.62 -15.07
C ALA A 554 20.29 -9.97 -14.27
N ARG A 555 21.12 -9.19 -14.96
CA ARG A 555 22.14 -8.38 -14.31
C ARG A 555 21.72 -6.91 -14.32
N HIS A 556 21.60 -6.32 -13.13
CA HIS A 556 21.37 -4.90 -12.97
C HIS A 556 22.65 -4.14 -13.33
N LYS A 557 22.67 -3.47 -14.49
CA LYS A 557 23.88 -2.91 -15.12
C LYS A 557 24.61 -1.89 -14.25
N PRO A 558 23.94 -0.93 -13.56
CA PRO A 558 24.61 0.04 -12.69
C PRO A 558 25.41 -0.61 -11.55
N SER A 559 24.85 -1.64 -10.91
CA SER A 559 25.46 -2.27 -9.72
C SER A 559 26.27 -3.54 -10.01
N GLY A 560 26.04 -4.17 -11.16
CA GLY A 560 26.51 -5.52 -11.46
C GLY A 560 25.76 -6.66 -10.73
N THR A 561 24.83 -6.35 -9.82
CA THR A 561 24.06 -7.33 -9.03
C THR A 561 23.20 -8.24 -9.90
N VAL A 562 23.16 -9.53 -9.56
CA VAL A 562 22.34 -10.54 -10.24
C VAL A 562 20.98 -10.64 -9.56
N VAL A 563 19.92 -10.35 -10.29
CA VAL A 563 18.52 -10.32 -9.84
C VAL A 563 17.67 -11.29 -10.65
N VAL A 564 16.42 -11.48 -10.24
CA VAL A 564 15.40 -12.18 -11.04
C VAL A 564 14.47 -11.14 -11.64
N TYR A 565 14.30 -11.19 -12.97
CA TYR A 565 13.43 -10.32 -13.75
C TYR A 565 12.21 -11.11 -14.23
N LYS A 566 11.01 -10.72 -13.83
CA LYS A 566 9.75 -11.36 -14.21
C LYS A 566 8.94 -10.41 -15.10
N ARG A 567 8.49 -10.89 -16.26
CA ARG A 567 7.62 -10.13 -17.20
C ARG A 567 6.40 -10.94 -17.59
N HIS A 568 5.28 -10.28 -17.87
CA HIS A 568 4.08 -10.97 -18.35
C HIS A 568 4.24 -11.44 -19.81
N THR A 569 3.51 -12.49 -20.19
CA THR A 569 3.48 -13.03 -21.56
C THR A 569 2.18 -12.64 -22.29
N GLY A 570 2.32 -11.99 -23.46
CA GLY A 570 1.24 -11.80 -24.45
C GLY A 570 0.27 -10.61 -24.27
N TRP A 571 -0.38 -10.22 -25.37
CA TRP A 571 -1.29 -9.06 -25.56
C TRP A 571 -2.62 -9.08 -24.75
N ARG A 572 -2.75 -9.90 -23.70
CA ARG A 572 -4.03 -10.06 -22.95
C ARG A 572 -3.98 -9.37 -21.59
N GLN A 573 -4.99 -8.51 -21.33
CA GLN A 573 -5.23 -7.73 -20.09
C GLN A 573 -5.22 -8.53 -18.75
N ARG A 574 -5.10 -9.87 -18.75
CA ARG A 574 -5.06 -10.69 -17.51
C ARG A 574 -3.66 -10.78 -16.90
N GLY A 575 -2.58 -10.74 -17.69
CA GLY A 575 -1.21 -10.83 -17.19
C GLY A 575 -0.80 -9.59 -16.41
N GLU A 576 -1.15 -8.41 -16.94
CA GLU A 576 -0.93 -7.10 -16.33
C GLU A 576 -1.57 -7.00 -14.94
N ARG A 577 -2.84 -7.43 -14.81
CA ARG A 577 -3.57 -7.42 -13.53
C ARG A 577 -2.94 -8.32 -12.47
N ARG A 578 -2.28 -9.41 -12.85
CA ARG A 578 -1.56 -10.29 -11.90
C ARG A 578 -0.24 -9.67 -11.48
N MET A 579 0.51 -9.12 -12.44
CA MET A 579 1.77 -8.44 -12.17
C MET A 579 1.57 -7.23 -11.26
N HIS A 580 0.54 -6.42 -11.54
CA HIS A 580 0.15 -5.30 -10.66
C HIS A 580 -0.13 -5.77 -9.23
N ARG A 581 -0.84 -6.89 -9.04
CA ARG A 581 -1.12 -7.42 -7.69
C ARG A 581 0.15 -7.86 -6.97
N GLU A 582 1.07 -8.52 -7.67
CA GLU A 582 2.34 -8.94 -7.07
C GLU A 582 3.18 -7.74 -6.60
N VAL A 583 3.26 -6.69 -7.44
CA VAL A 583 3.95 -5.45 -7.07
C VAL A 583 3.24 -4.74 -5.91
N GLU A 584 1.92 -4.58 -5.99
CA GLU A 584 1.11 -3.92 -4.95
C GLU A 584 1.27 -4.60 -3.58
N ILE A 585 1.24 -5.93 -3.54
CA ILE A 585 1.39 -6.69 -2.30
C ILE A 585 2.82 -6.63 -1.78
N ALA A 586 3.82 -6.78 -2.64
CA ALA A 586 5.22 -6.68 -2.24
C ALA A 586 5.59 -5.28 -1.73
N GLN A 587 4.95 -4.23 -2.24
CA GLN A 587 5.07 -2.88 -1.69
C GLN A 587 4.46 -2.84 -0.29
N ARG A 588 3.16 -3.14 -0.16
CA ARG A 588 2.43 -3.06 1.12
C ARG A 588 3.06 -3.90 2.23
N LEU A 589 3.54 -5.10 1.90
CA LEU A 589 4.15 -6.04 2.84
C LEU A 589 5.68 -6.00 2.85
N GLY A 590 6.31 -5.04 2.16
CA GLY A 590 7.77 -4.98 1.98
C GLY A 590 8.58 -4.72 3.27
N GLY A 591 7.89 -4.42 4.39
CA GLY A 591 8.48 -4.41 5.73
C GLY A 591 8.74 -5.82 6.29
N ASN A 592 8.01 -6.82 5.82
CA ASN A 592 8.09 -8.19 6.29
C ASN A 592 9.25 -8.95 5.65
N ARG A 593 10.15 -9.48 6.47
CA ARG A 593 11.32 -10.24 6.00
C ARG A 593 10.96 -11.60 5.38
N HIS A 594 9.75 -12.09 5.59
CA HIS A 594 9.24 -13.37 5.08
C HIS A 594 8.34 -13.22 3.86
N VAL A 595 8.28 -12.02 3.26
CA VAL A 595 7.60 -11.76 1.99
C VAL A 595 8.66 -11.40 0.94
N MET A 596 8.59 -12.00 -0.24
CA MET A 596 9.53 -11.71 -1.33
C MET A 596 9.39 -10.25 -1.75
N PRO A 597 10.45 -9.42 -1.63
CA PRO A 597 10.36 -8.02 -1.99
C PRO A 597 10.46 -7.84 -3.51
N VAL A 598 9.82 -6.78 -4.00
CA VAL A 598 10.08 -6.22 -5.32
C VAL A 598 11.12 -5.11 -5.18
N LEU A 599 12.18 -5.18 -5.98
CA LEU A 599 13.28 -4.22 -5.94
C LEU A 599 13.05 -3.06 -6.93
N ASP A 600 12.51 -3.35 -8.11
CA ASP A 600 12.24 -2.39 -9.18
C ASP A 600 11.10 -2.93 -10.06
N TYR A 601 10.35 -2.07 -10.71
CA TYR A 601 9.21 -2.46 -11.56
C TYR A 601 8.86 -1.38 -12.57
N HIS A 602 8.30 -1.80 -13.70
CA HIS A 602 7.82 -0.86 -14.71
C HIS A 602 6.60 -0.08 -14.19
N PRO A 603 6.45 1.23 -14.49
CA PRO A 603 5.28 2.01 -14.09
C PRO A 603 3.94 1.39 -14.51
N ASP A 604 3.89 0.78 -15.69
CA ASP A 604 2.69 0.07 -16.21
C ASP A 604 2.61 -1.41 -15.76
N TYR A 605 3.42 -1.84 -14.79
CA TYR A 605 3.45 -3.21 -14.26
C TYR A 605 3.69 -4.30 -15.31
N ALA A 606 4.35 -3.98 -16.43
CA ALA A 606 4.70 -4.94 -17.47
C ALA A 606 5.75 -5.98 -17.00
N TRP A 607 6.60 -5.57 -16.05
CA TRP A 607 7.64 -6.39 -15.44
C TRP A 607 8.00 -5.86 -14.05
N PHE A 608 8.63 -6.72 -13.26
CA PHE A 608 9.32 -6.35 -12.02
C PHE A 608 10.59 -7.18 -11.81
N VAL A 609 11.46 -6.73 -10.92
CA VAL A 609 12.64 -7.47 -10.47
C VAL A 609 12.60 -7.74 -8.98
N MET A 610 13.13 -8.87 -8.58
CA MET A 610 13.21 -9.35 -7.20
C MET A 610 14.58 -9.97 -6.92
N PRO A 611 14.95 -10.16 -5.65
CA PRO A 611 16.16 -10.91 -5.30
C PRO A 611 16.21 -12.29 -5.96
N LYS A 612 17.42 -12.78 -6.23
CA LYS A 612 17.61 -14.16 -6.64
C LYS A 612 17.64 -15.03 -5.38
N ALA A 613 16.66 -15.92 -5.26
CA ALA A 613 16.63 -16.90 -4.20
C ALA A 613 17.73 -17.96 -4.37
N ASP A 614 18.25 -18.46 -3.25
CA ASP A 614 19.27 -19.50 -3.17
C ASP A 614 18.71 -20.88 -3.54
N ALA A 615 17.46 -21.14 -3.12
CA ALA A 615 16.77 -22.41 -3.31
C ALA A 615 15.26 -22.25 -3.14
N THR A 616 14.50 -23.28 -3.49
CA THR A 616 13.08 -23.44 -3.14
C THR A 616 12.91 -24.44 -2.00
N VAL A 617 11.70 -24.53 -1.42
CA VAL A 617 11.35 -25.64 -0.52
C VAL A 617 11.47 -27.00 -1.22
N GLU A 618 11.27 -27.05 -2.54
CA GLU A 618 11.44 -28.27 -3.34
C GLU A 618 12.88 -28.79 -3.29
N ASP A 619 13.84 -27.88 -3.46
CA ASP A 619 15.28 -28.20 -3.43
C ASP A 619 15.77 -28.64 -2.05
N LYS A 620 15.12 -28.18 -0.97
CA LYS A 620 15.53 -28.40 0.43
C LYS A 620 14.71 -29.42 1.18
N ARG A 621 13.76 -30.09 0.53
CA ARG A 621 12.78 -30.98 1.17
C ARG A 621 13.40 -31.96 2.16
N THR A 622 14.48 -32.66 1.79
CA THR A 622 15.13 -33.67 2.66
C THR A 622 15.70 -33.04 3.93
N GLU A 623 16.26 -31.83 3.84
CA GLU A 623 16.75 -31.11 5.02
C GLU A 623 15.61 -30.64 5.93
N LEU A 624 14.46 -30.30 5.34
CA LEU A 624 13.25 -29.85 6.03
C LEU A 624 12.49 -30.98 6.74
N GLN A 625 12.96 -32.23 6.68
CA GLN A 625 12.43 -33.30 7.54
C GLN A 625 12.94 -33.20 8.98
N ASP A 626 14.00 -32.42 9.22
CA ASP A 626 14.45 -32.08 10.55
C ASP A 626 13.39 -31.21 11.26
N PRO A 627 12.93 -31.58 12.48
CA PRO A 627 11.84 -30.88 13.16
C PRO A 627 12.10 -29.40 13.43
N GLU A 628 13.34 -29.02 13.75
CA GLU A 628 13.70 -27.63 14.03
C GLU A 628 13.70 -26.80 12.75
N LYS A 629 14.24 -27.33 11.65
CA LYS A 629 14.21 -26.69 10.34
C LYS A 629 12.79 -26.56 9.79
N LEU A 630 11.95 -27.59 9.96
CA LEU A 630 10.54 -27.54 9.58
C LEU A 630 9.78 -26.49 10.39
N ARG A 631 10.03 -26.44 11.71
CA ARG A 631 9.43 -25.43 12.58
C ARG A 631 9.80 -24.02 12.13
N ALA A 632 11.09 -23.76 11.88
CA ALA A 632 11.56 -22.47 11.40
C ALA A 632 10.96 -22.07 10.04
N LEU A 633 10.75 -23.03 9.13
CA LEU A 633 10.03 -22.80 7.87
C LEU A 633 8.56 -22.41 8.13
N VAL A 634 7.87 -23.15 8.98
CA VAL A 634 6.46 -22.89 9.30
C VAL A 634 6.27 -21.53 9.97
N ASP A 635 7.12 -21.17 10.92
CA ASP A 635 7.09 -19.86 11.58
C ASP A 635 7.31 -18.72 10.57
N ALA A 636 8.24 -18.89 9.63
CA ALA A 636 8.52 -17.93 8.57
C ALA A 636 7.31 -17.73 7.64
N ILE A 637 6.73 -18.81 7.13
CA ILE A 637 5.56 -18.74 6.23
C ILE A 637 4.36 -18.13 6.98
N ALA A 638 4.09 -18.57 8.21
CA ALA A 638 3.00 -18.06 9.03
C ALA A 638 3.16 -16.57 9.32
N THR A 639 4.38 -16.10 9.59
CA THR A 639 4.66 -14.67 9.77
C THR A 639 4.40 -13.85 8.51
N GLY A 640 4.79 -14.36 7.33
CA GLY A 640 4.49 -13.70 6.06
C GLY A 640 3.00 -13.64 5.73
N LEU A 641 2.28 -14.73 6.01
CA LEU A 641 0.84 -14.82 5.76
C LEU A 641 0.00 -14.03 6.78
N ALA A 642 0.37 -14.01 8.05
CA ALA A 642 -0.34 -13.28 9.09
C ALA A 642 -0.43 -11.79 8.76
N ASP A 643 0.67 -11.20 8.31
CA ASP A 643 0.75 -9.81 7.88
C ASP A 643 -0.15 -9.53 6.67
N ALA A 644 -0.15 -10.43 5.66
CA ALA A 644 -1.08 -10.33 4.53
C ALA A 644 -2.56 -10.42 4.97
N HIS A 645 -2.87 -11.36 5.87
CA HIS A 645 -4.22 -11.63 6.37
C HIS A 645 -4.80 -10.47 7.17
N GLN A 646 -3.98 -9.76 7.97
CA GLN A 646 -4.39 -8.54 8.68
C GLN A 646 -4.91 -7.45 7.73
N HIS A 647 -4.33 -7.39 6.54
CA HIS A 647 -4.71 -6.45 5.49
C HIS A 647 -5.81 -7.03 4.57
N GLY A 648 -6.40 -8.18 4.91
CA GLY A 648 -7.46 -8.87 4.18
C GLY A 648 -7.03 -9.50 2.85
N TRP A 649 -5.72 -9.74 2.67
CA TRP A 649 -5.16 -10.39 1.49
C TRP A 649 -4.98 -11.89 1.74
N ILE A 650 -5.58 -12.75 0.91
CA ILE A 650 -5.44 -14.22 1.01
C ILE A 650 -4.64 -14.75 -0.18
N HIS A 651 -3.56 -15.53 0.06
CA HIS A 651 -2.57 -15.92 -0.94
C HIS A 651 -3.11 -16.87 -2.00
N ARG A 652 -3.83 -17.93 -1.60
CA ARG A 652 -4.53 -18.92 -2.44
C ARG A 652 -3.67 -19.87 -3.29
N ASP A 653 -2.35 -19.81 -3.18
CA ASP A 653 -1.44 -20.65 -3.97
C ASP A 653 -0.15 -20.98 -3.21
N ILE A 654 -0.28 -21.35 -1.94
CA ILE A 654 0.85 -21.83 -1.14
C ILE A 654 1.23 -23.24 -1.60
N LYS A 655 2.48 -23.39 -2.05
CA LYS A 655 3.06 -24.63 -2.61
C LYS A 655 4.58 -24.58 -2.59
N PRO A 656 5.29 -25.70 -2.77
CA PRO A 656 6.76 -25.75 -2.68
C PRO A 656 7.49 -24.71 -3.56
N ALA A 657 7.05 -24.51 -4.79
CA ALA A 657 7.68 -23.58 -5.75
C ALA A 657 7.53 -22.09 -5.37
N ASN A 658 6.58 -21.75 -4.49
CA ASN A 658 6.29 -20.37 -4.08
C ASN A 658 6.93 -20.01 -2.73
N ILE A 659 7.61 -20.96 -2.09
CA ILE A 659 8.35 -20.72 -0.85
C ILE A 659 9.84 -20.82 -1.15
N LEU A 660 10.52 -19.68 -1.03
CA LEU A 660 11.88 -19.49 -1.50
C LEU A 660 12.82 -19.24 -0.31
N LEU A 661 14.05 -19.75 -0.40
CA LEU A 661 15.12 -19.47 0.53
C LEU A 661 15.95 -18.29 -0.01
N LEU A 662 15.96 -17.18 0.71
CA LEU A 662 16.67 -15.96 0.33
C LEU A 662 17.58 -15.53 1.48
N ASP A 663 18.89 -15.49 1.26
CA ASP A 663 19.89 -15.11 2.27
C ASP A 663 19.73 -15.95 3.56
N GLY A 664 19.40 -17.23 3.41
CA GLY A 664 19.15 -18.16 4.52
C GLY A 664 17.81 -17.99 5.24
N ILE A 665 16.89 -17.16 4.72
CA ILE A 665 15.57 -16.90 5.30
C ILE A 665 14.48 -17.38 4.34
N TRP A 666 13.46 -18.05 4.87
CA TRP A 666 12.29 -18.45 4.07
C TRP A 666 11.37 -17.26 3.80
N VAL A 667 10.99 -17.09 2.53
CA VAL A 667 10.12 -16.02 2.05
C VAL A 667 8.99 -16.57 1.17
N VAL A 668 7.81 -15.98 1.28
CA VAL A 668 6.62 -16.29 0.48
C VAL A 668 6.62 -15.43 -0.79
N ALA A 669 6.44 -16.07 -1.95
CA ALA A 669 6.46 -15.45 -3.27
C ALA A 669 5.21 -15.81 -4.11
N ASP A 670 5.06 -15.16 -5.26
CA ASP A 670 4.00 -15.39 -6.26
C ASP A 670 2.55 -15.06 -5.77
N TRP A 671 2.35 -13.77 -5.49
CA TRP A 671 1.08 -13.18 -5.03
C TRP A 671 0.04 -12.95 -6.16
N GLY A 672 0.21 -13.58 -7.33
CA GLY A 672 -0.56 -13.28 -8.54
C GLY A 672 -2.05 -13.68 -8.49
N ILE A 673 -2.45 -14.54 -7.53
CA ILE A 673 -3.83 -15.10 -7.41
C ILE A 673 -4.58 -14.56 -6.19
N VAL A 674 -4.00 -13.59 -5.50
CA VAL A 674 -4.49 -13.08 -4.23
C VAL A 674 -5.90 -12.45 -4.32
N ARG A 675 -6.70 -12.61 -3.27
CA ARG A 675 -7.97 -11.90 -3.06
C ARG A 675 -7.81 -10.64 -2.22
N ARG A 676 -8.50 -9.57 -2.64
CA ARG A 676 -8.64 -8.29 -1.93
C ARG A 676 -9.69 -8.34 -0.79
N PRO A 677 -9.61 -7.40 0.18
CA PRO A 677 -10.64 -7.16 1.17
C PRO A 677 -12.03 -6.91 0.56
N SER A 678 -13.07 -7.29 1.28
CA SER A 678 -14.47 -7.01 0.93
C SER A 678 -14.70 -5.48 0.82
N GLY A 679 -15.11 -4.99 -0.36
CA GLY A 679 -15.41 -3.57 -0.60
C GLY A 679 -14.48 -2.85 -1.59
N GLN A 680 -13.34 -3.42 -1.96
CA GLN A 680 -12.40 -2.86 -2.97
C GLN A 680 -12.40 -3.62 -4.30
N THR A 681 -13.45 -4.40 -4.57
CA THR A 681 -13.56 -5.25 -5.77
C THR A 681 -14.11 -4.46 -6.96
N SER A 682 -13.24 -4.01 -7.85
CA SER A 682 -13.67 -3.48 -9.15
C SER A 682 -14.21 -4.63 -10.02
N ALA A 683 -15.52 -4.63 -10.24
CA ALA A 683 -16.30 -5.44 -11.17
C ALA A 683 -16.38 -6.97 -10.93
N ALA A 684 -17.62 -7.43 -10.73
CA ALA A 684 -18.04 -8.79 -10.99
C ALA A 684 -17.70 -9.19 -12.44
N GLY A 685 -16.93 -10.25 -12.64
CA GLY A 685 -16.60 -10.68 -13.99
C GLY A 685 -15.66 -11.88 -14.07
N VAL A 686 -16.25 -13.03 -14.37
CA VAL A 686 -15.68 -14.31 -14.82
C VAL A 686 -15.36 -15.32 -13.71
N LEU A 687 -16.38 -16.10 -13.36
CA LEU A 687 -16.24 -17.52 -13.01
C LEU A 687 -15.34 -18.18 -14.08
N THR A 688 -14.07 -18.38 -13.74
CA THR A 688 -13.26 -19.35 -14.47
C THR A 688 -13.68 -20.71 -13.94
N ARG A 689 -14.31 -21.52 -14.79
CA ARG A 689 -14.75 -22.90 -14.51
C ARG A 689 -13.56 -23.88 -14.41
N THR A 690 -12.38 -23.34 -14.05
CA THR A 690 -11.08 -23.98 -13.91
C THR A 690 -10.56 -23.54 -12.54
N GLY A 691 -10.32 -24.49 -11.63
CA GLY A 691 -10.00 -24.23 -10.22
C GLY A 691 -8.90 -23.18 -10.01
N ILE A 692 -9.05 -22.38 -8.95
CA ILE A 692 -8.09 -21.35 -8.56
C ILE A 692 -7.08 -21.97 -7.58
N GLY A 693 -5.79 -21.94 -7.92
CA GLY A 693 -4.68 -22.50 -7.13
C GLY A 693 -4.07 -23.76 -7.74
N THR A 694 -3.00 -24.27 -7.15
CA THR A 694 -2.31 -25.49 -7.63
C THR A 694 -3.02 -26.76 -7.17
N GLU A 695 -3.28 -27.67 -8.12
CA GLU A 695 -3.94 -28.96 -7.86
C GLU A 695 -3.21 -29.76 -6.78
N GLY A 696 -3.95 -30.27 -5.79
CA GLY A 696 -3.41 -30.96 -4.60
C GLY A 696 -3.18 -30.07 -3.39
N PHE A 697 -2.68 -28.84 -3.57
CA PHE A 697 -2.43 -27.89 -2.47
C PHE A 697 -3.61 -26.94 -2.21
N ALA A 698 -4.40 -26.62 -3.22
CA ALA A 698 -5.53 -25.70 -3.10
C ALA A 698 -6.61 -26.26 -2.16
N ALA A 699 -7.21 -25.39 -1.35
CA ALA A 699 -8.27 -25.75 -0.43
C ALA A 699 -9.58 -26.09 -1.19
N PRO A 700 -10.39 -27.06 -0.73
CA PRO A 700 -11.60 -27.50 -1.43
C PRO A 700 -12.55 -26.35 -1.80
N GLU A 701 -12.75 -25.41 -0.88
CA GLU A 701 -13.63 -24.27 -1.06
C GLU A 701 -13.18 -23.31 -2.17
N GLN A 702 -11.90 -23.27 -2.54
CA GLN A 702 -11.40 -22.45 -3.66
C GLN A 702 -11.98 -22.88 -5.00
N SER A 703 -12.37 -24.15 -5.13
CA SER A 703 -12.98 -24.73 -6.33
C SER A 703 -14.51 -24.63 -6.34
N ILE A 704 -15.13 -24.50 -5.16
CA ILE A 704 -16.59 -24.46 -4.96
C ILE A 704 -17.09 -23.02 -4.98
N ASP A 705 -16.51 -22.16 -4.15
CA ASP A 705 -16.83 -20.73 -4.09
C ASP A 705 -15.57 -19.90 -3.84
N GLY A 706 -14.96 -19.45 -4.93
CA GLY A 706 -13.81 -18.56 -4.92
C GLY A 706 -14.07 -17.19 -4.24
N HIS A 707 -15.31 -16.86 -3.87
CA HIS A 707 -15.69 -15.65 -3.12
C HIS A 707 -15.91 -15.90 -1.62
N ALA A 708 -15.89 -17.13 -1.12
CA ALA A 708 -16.01 -17.46 0.30
C ALA A 708 -14.67 -17.77 1.01
N VAL A 709 -13.56 -17.83 0.27
CA VAL A 709 -12.19 -18.12 0.78
C VAL A 709 -11.73 -17.13 1.85
N THR A 710 -11.19 -17.64 2.95
CA THR A 710 -10.65 -16.91 4.11
C THR A 710 -9.19 -17.32 4.39
N ALA A 711 -8.60 -16.83 5.49
CA ALA A 711 -7.27 -17.25 5.98
C ALA A 711 -7.15 -18.78 6.15
N ALA A 712 -8.26 -19.46 6.50
CA ALA A 712 -8.33 -20.91 6.64
C ALA A 712 -7.99 -21.69 5.36
N SER A 713 -8.06 -21.05 4.19
CA SER A 713 -7.67 -21.66 2.92
C SER A 713 -6.15 -21.70 2.75
N ASP A 714 -5.44 -20.63 3.13
CA ASP A 714 -3.97 -20.63 3.12
C ASP A 714 -3.41 -21.62 4.17
N ILE A 715 -4.11 -21.77 5.30
CA ILE A 715 -3.78 -22.74 6.37
C ILE A 715 -3.91 -24.18 5.84
N TYR A 716 -4.95 -24.48 5.05
CA TYR A 716 -5.07 -25.79 4.39
C TYR A 716 -3.89 -26.06 3.47
N SER A 717 -3.52 -25.10 2.62
CA SER A 717 -2.39 -25.25 1.70
C SER A 717 -1.05 -25.40 2.44
N LEU A 718 -0.86 -24.71 3.57
CA LEU A 718 0.29 -24.89 4.45
C LEU A 718 0.29 -26.29 5.11
N GLY A 719 -0.85 -26.82 5.51
CA GLY A 719 -0.99 -28.20 6.00
C GLY A 719 -0.58 -29.23 4.95
N GLN A 720 -1.04 -29.08 3.71
CA GLN A 720 -0.63 -29.93 2.58
C GLN A 720 0.88 -29.81 2.29
N LEU A 721 1.45 -28.61 2.41
CA LEU A 721 2.90 -28.39 2.26
C LEU A 721 3.70 -29.15 3.32
N ILE A 722 3.31 -29.09 4.59
CA ILE A 722 3.95 -29.83 5.69
C ILE A 722 3.82 -31.34 5.46
N GLY A 723 2.63 -31.82 5.10
CA GLY A 723 2.38 -33.22 4.75
C GLY A 723 3.28 -33.71 3.61
N TRP A 724 3.45 -32.89 2.56
CA TRP A 724 4.32 -33.20 1.43
C TRP A 724 5.81 -33.23 1.82
N ILE A 725 6.27 -32.31 2.66
CA ILE A 725 7.66 -32.31 3.15
C ILE A 725 7.97 -33.65 3.85
N LEU A 726 7.09 -34.04 4.78
CA LEU A 726 7.29 -35.21 5.63
C LEU A 726 7.10 -36.54 4.90
N THR A 727 6.14 -36.64 3.98
CA THR A 727 5.84 -37.89 3.26
C THR A 727 6.64 -38.05 1.96
N GLY A 728 6.87 -36.95 1.24
CA GLY A 728 7.41 -36.96 -0.11
C GLY A 728 6.46 -37.38 -1.20
N ILE A 729 5.19 -37.54 -0.86
CA ILE A 729 4.13 -37.91 -1.79
C ILE A 729 3.48 -36.61 -2.27
N TRP A 730 3.31 -36.44 -3.57
CA TRP A 730 2.61 -35.27 -4.09
C TRP A 730 1.13 -35.31 -3.66
N PRO A 731 0.57 -34.20 -3.13
CA PRO A 731 -0.80 -34.21 -2.60
C PRO A 731 -1.83 -34.37 -3.72
N GLN A 732 -2.93 -35.04 -3.40
CA GLN A 732 -4.10 -35.17 -4.27
C GLN A 732 -5.16 -34.13 -3.90
N ALA A 733 -5.93 -33.67 -4.89
CA ALA A 733 -6.96 -32.66 -4.67
C ALA A 733 -8.02 -33.16 -3.67
N ASN A 734 -8.36 -32.32 -2.68
CA ASN A 734 -9.35 -32.62 -1.63
C ASN A 734 -9.04 -33.87 -0.78
N VAL A 735 -7.79 -34.33 -0.77
CA VAL A 735 -7.33 -35.44 0.08
C VAL A 735 -6.25 -34.91 1.04
N PRO A 736 -6.52 -34.91 2.36
CA PRO A 736 -5.51 -34.62 3.37
C PRO A 736 -4.28 -35.52 3.24
N LEU A 737 -3.10 -34.92 3.09
CA LEU A 737 -1.84 -35.65 3.04
C LEU A 737 -1.24 -35.78 4.45
N LEU A 738 -1.74 -36.76 5.22
CA LEU A 738 -1.31 -36.97 6.59
C LEU A 738 0.11 -37.59 6.67
N PRO A 739 1.04 -37.02 7.46
CA PRO A 739 2.35 -37.63 7.70
C PRO A 739 2.25 -38.87 8.60
N PRO A 740 3.33 -39.63 8.79
CA PRO A 740 3.36 -40.68 9.83
C PRO A 740 3.09 -40.10 11.23
N PRO A 741 2.62 -40.93 12.19
CA PRO A 741 2.39 -40.50 13.57
C PRO A 741 3.62 -39.81 14.17
N GLY A 742 3.43 -38.60 14.71
CA GLY A 742 4.49 -37.74 15.24
C GLY A 742 3.97 -36.33 15.53
N SER A 743 4.85 -35.43 15.96
CA SER A 743 4.52 -34.06 16.42
C SER A 743 3.83 -33.17 15.37
N TRP A 744 3.90 -33.53 14.10
CA TRP A 744 3.26 -32.78 13.00
C TRP A 744 1.96 -33.43 12.51
N PHE A 745 1.60 -34.63 12.99
CA PHE A 745 0.40 -35.34 12.56
C PHE A 745 -0.87 -34.55 12.90
N GLY A 746 -1.03 -34.14 14.17
CA GLY A 746 -2.19 -33.36 14.64
C GLY A 746 -2.29 -32.01 13.93
N VAL A 747 -1.14 -31.34 13.72
CA VAL A 747 -1.06 -30.07 12.98
C VAL A 747 -1.61 -30.22 11.57
N VAL A 748 -1.10 -31.20 10.80
CA VAL A 748 -1.54 -31.42 9.42
C VAL A 748 -3.02 -31.83 9.40
N ARG A 749 -3.43 -32.78 10.25
CA ARG A 749 -4.82 -33.26 10.34
C ARG A 749 -5.81 -32.11 10.57
N GLN A 750 -5.53 -31.21 11.51
CA GLN A 750 -6.42 -30.08 11.81
C GLN A 750 -6.40 -29.02 10.70
N ALA A 751 -5.22 -28.73 10.14
CA ALA A 751 -5.07 -27.71 9.09
C ALA A 751 -5.75 -28.13 7.78
N THR A 752 -5.77 -29.42 7.46
CA THR A 752 -6.32 -29.95 6.20
C THR A 752 -7.77 -30.45 6.31
N GLN A 753 -8.53 -30.03 7.32
CA GLN A 753 -9.96 -30.39 7.44
C GLN A 753 -10.75 -29.95 6.20
N LEU A 754 -11.71 -30.75 5.72
CA LEU A 754 -12.48 -30.37 4.53
C LEU A 754 -13.41 -29.18 4.79
N ASP A 755 -14.02 -29.14 5.99
CA ASP A 755 -14.79 -27.99 6.46
C ASP A 755 -13.83 -26.87 6.94
N PRO A 756 -13.84 -25.68 6.30
CA PRO A 756 -12.99 -24.56 6.71
C PRO A 756 -13.23 -24.10 8.15
N ALA A 757 -14.43 -24.27 8.70
CA ALA A 757 -14.77 -23.86 10.07
C ALA A 757 -14.06 -24.72 11.13
N ARG A 758 -13.63 -25.94 10.77
CA ARG A 758 -12.90 -26.86 11.66
C ARG A 758 -11.38 -26.63 11.66
N ARG A 759 -10.87 -25.78 10.77
CA ARG A 759 -9.45 -25.39 10.73
C ARG A 759 -9.16 -24.26 11.72
N PRO A 760 -7.88 -24.00 12.07
CA PRO A 760 -7.51 -22.73 12.67
C PRO A 760 -7.97 -21.57 11.77
N GLN A 761 -8.57 -20.54 12.37
CA GLN A 761 -9.21 -19.46 11.60
C GLN A 761 -8.24 -18.34 11.21
N ASP A 762 -7.08 -18.27 11.86
CA ASP A 762 -6.00 -17.33 11.56
C ASP A 762 -4.63 -17.98 11.85
N MET A 763 -3.56 -17.27 11.46
CA MET A 763 -2.19 -17.77 11.63
C MET A 763 -1.76 -17.85 13.11
N ALA A 764 -2.35 -17.05 14.00
CA ALA A 764 -2.04 -17.12 15.43
C ALA A 764 -2.58 -18.43 16.02
N ALA A 765 -3.84 -18.76 15.75
CA ALA A 765 -4.45 -20.03 16.15
C ALA A 765 -3.75 -21.25 15.53
N PHE A 766 -3.22 -21.11 14.31
CA PHE A 766 -2.41 -22.15 13.68
C PHE A 766 -1.06 -22.33 14.38
N LEU A 767 -0.36 -21.24 14.73
CA LEU A 767 0.90 -21.31 15.49
C LEU A 767 0.68 -21.84 16.92
N ASP A 768 -0.42 -21.48 17.58
CA ASP A 768 -0.80 -22.06 18.89
C ASP A 768 -1.03 -23.58 18.79
N LEU A 769 -1.58 -24.06 17.68
CA LEU A 769 -1.68 -25.49 17.40
C LEU A 769 -0.29 -26.10 17.20
N VAL A 770 0.58 -25.47 16.41
CA VAL A 770 1.96 -25.93 16.20
C VAL A 770 2.71 -26.00 17.54
N ASP A 771 2.62 -24.98 18.39
CA ASP A 771 3.27 -24.96 19.70
C ASP A 771 2.77 -26.07 20.63
N ARG A 772 1.46 -26.33 20.64
CA ARG A 772 0.87 -27.42 21.43
C ARG A 772 1.35 -28.80 20.98
N GLU A 773 1.44 -29.03 19.66
CA GLU A 773 1.79 -30.33 19.09
C GLU A 773 3.32 -30.57 18.97
N THR A 774 4.11 -29.49 18.86
CA THR A 774 5.57 -29.54 18.61
C THR A 774 6.44 -29.08 19.79
N GLY A 775 5.86 -28.53 20.85
CA GLY A 775 6.58 -28.00 22.02
C GLY A 775 7.48 -29.05 22.71
N THR A 776 8.74 -28.69 22.95
CA THR A 776 9.73 -29.56 23.60
C THR A 776 9.42 -29.73 25.09
N GLY A 777 9.12 -30.97 25.49
CA GLY A 777 8.97 -31.37 26.90
C GLY A 777 7.72 -32.18 27.22
N ASN A 778 6.76 -32.29 26.29
CA ASN A 778 5.59 -33.14 26.49
C ASN A 778 5.57 -34.20 25.39
N GLU A 779 5.94 -35.44 25.75
CA GLU A 779 5.61 -36.59 24.90
C GLU A 779 4.12 -36.51 24.56
N MET A 780 3.78 -36.50 23.26
CA MET A 780 2.38 -36.38 22.84
C MET A 780 1.51 -37.33 23.64
N PRO A 781 0.38 -36.88 24.22
CA PRO A 781 -0.45 -37.70 25.09
C PRO A 781 -0.79 -39.06 24.48
N ILE A 782 -1.02 -39.13 23.17
CA ILE A 782 -1.30 -40.37 22.46
C ILE A 782 -0.09 -41.32 22.39
N VAL A 783 1.13 -40.80 22.18
CA VAL A 783 2.36 -41.60 22.15
C VAL A 783 2.68 -42.12 23.56
N ARG A 784 2.52 -41.24 24.57
CA ARG A 784 2.63 -41.63 25.98
C ARG A 784 1.59 -42.68 26.34
N ALA A 785 0.34 -42.51 25.90
CA ALA A 785 -0.74 -43.44 26.14
C ALA A 785 -0.51 -44.79 25.47
N GLN A 786 -0.02 -44.81 24.23
CA GLN A 786 0.33 -46.05 23.52
C GLN A 786 1.47 -46.80 24.22
N ARG A 787 2.50 -46.09 24.70
CA ARG A 787 3.58 -46.70 25.50
C ARG A 787 3.06 -47.24 26.83
N LEU A 788 2.20 -46.49 27.51
CA LEU A 788 1.58 -46.92 28.77
C LEU A 788 0.66 -48.12 28.56
N LEU A 789 -0.09 -48.18 27.46
CA LEU A 789 -0.90 -49.33 27.07
C LEU A 789 -0.01 -50.56 26.82
N GLU A 790 1.09 -50.38 26.08
CA GLU A 790 2.03 -51.47 25.82
C GLU A 790 2.70 -51.99 27.11
N ALA A 791 3.09 -51.09 28.02
CA ALA A 791 3.60 -51.45 29.34
C ALA A 791 2.53 -52.15 30.20
N ALA A 792 1.30 -51.65 30.18
CA ALA A 792 0.19 -52.27 30.91
C ALA A 792 -0.08 -53.69 30.39
N ASP A 793 -0.24 -53.89 29.09
CA ASP A 793 -0.73 -55.17 28.55
C ASP A 793 0.37 -56.19 28.20
N LYS A 794 1.53 -55.75 27.67
CA LYS A 794 2.64 -56.68 27.36
C LYS A 794 3.51 -56.95 28.59
N GLN A 795 3.76 -55.94 29.41
CA GLN A 795 4.65 -56.05 30.57
C GLN A 795 3.89 -56.30 31.88
N LYS A 796 2.54 -56.31 31.83
CA LYS A 796 1.64 -56.54 32.97
C LYS A 796 1.89 -55.56 34.13
N ASP A 797 2.26 -54.33 33.82
CA ASP A 797 2.51 -53.28 34.82
C ASP A 797 1.20 -52.59 35.26
N PRO A 798 0.72 -52.82 36.50
CA PRO A 798 -0.48 -52.15 37.01
C PRO A 798 -0.30 -50.65 37.23
N GLY A 799 0.94 -50.18 37.42
CA GLY A 799 1.25 -48.75 37.53
C GLY A 799 1.07 -48.01 36.22
N ALA A 800 1.40 -48.65 35.10
CA ALA A 800 1.17 -48.11 33.76
C ALA A 800 -0.33 -47.99 33.44
N ALA A 801 -1.15 -48.98 33.85
CA ALA A 801 -2.60 -48.90 33.70
C ALA A 801 -3.23 -47.74 34.49
N ALA A 802 -2.75 -47.50 35.72
CA ALA A 802 -3.20 -46.36 36.52
C ALA A 802 -2.81 -45.01 35.89
N GLN A 803 -1.58 -44.89 35.38
CA GLN A 803 -1.13 -43.69 34.69
C GLN A 803 -1.88 -43.45 33.37
N LEU A 804 -2.25 -44.52 32.66
CA LEU A 804 -3.04 -44.42 31.44
C LEU A 804 -4.47 -43.93 31.72
N LEU A 805 -5.14 -44.48 32.73
CA LEU A 805 -6.47 -44.02 33.14
C LEU A 805 -6.46 -42.58 33.66
N ALA A 806 -5.40 -42.18 34.37
CA ALA A 806 -5.21 -40.80 34.80
C ALA A 806 -5.03 -39.85 33.60
N LEU A 807 -4.18 -40.22 32.64
CA LEU A 807 -3.97 -39.46 31.42
C LEU A 807 -5.27 -39.29 30.61
N ALA A 808 -6.10 -40.33 30.54
CA ALA A 808 -7.42 -40.24 29.91
C ALA A 808 -8.38 -39.32 30.66
N ALA A 809 -8.44 -39.45 31.99
CA ALA A 809 -9.29 -38.58 32.81
C ALA A 809 -8.93 -37.09 32.70
N ASP A 810 -7.64 -36.77 32.49
CA ASP A 810 -7.17 -35.40 32.25
C ASP A 810 -7.50 -34.89 30.84
N GLN A 811 -7.87 -35.77 29.90
CA GLN A 811 -8.12 -35.44 28.49
C GLN A 811 -9.44 -36.02 27.95
N PRO A 812 -10.59 -35.70 28.57
CA PRO A 812 -11.88 -36.32 28.24
C PRO A 812 -12.40 -36.04 26.83
N GLY A 813 -11.81 -35.09 26.09
CA GLY A 813 -12.18 -34.76 24.71
C GLY A 813 -11.35 -35.46 23.64
N SER A 814 -10.34 -36.27 24.00
CA SER A 814 -9.41 -36.87 23.03
C SER A 814 -9.95 -38.18 22.45
N GLU A 815 -10.70 -38.09 21.35
CA GLU A 815 -11.32 -39.26 20.73
C GLU A 815 -10.33 -40.38 20.37
N GLU A 816 -9.15 -40.04 19.82
CA GLU A 816 -8.08 -41.00 19.50
C GLU A 816 -7.60 -41.74 20.76
N LEU A 817 -7.42 -41.03 21.88
CA LEU A 817 -7.01 -41.65 23.14
C LEU A 817 -8.05 -42.68 23.61
N TYR A 818 -9.34 -42.35 23.50
CA TYR A 818 -10.40 -43.24 23.94
C TYR A 818 -10.61 -44.43 23.00
N LEU A 819 -10.82 -44.20 21.71
CA LEU A 819 -11.18 -45.24 20.74
C LEU A 819 -10.00 -46.11 20.30
N ASP A 820 -8.77 -45.57 20.26
CA ASP A 820 -7.59 -46.32 19.83
C ASP A 820 -6.74 -46.86 20.96
N VAL A 821 -6.82 -46.30 22.17
CA VAL A 821 -5.97 -46.74 23.29
C VAL A 821 -6.80 -47.29 24.45
N ILE A 822 -7.73 -46.53 25.00
CA ILE A 822 -8.46 -46.92 26.22
C ILE A 822 -9.30 -48.17 25.99
N THR A 823 -10.06 -48.25 24.89
CA THR A 823 -10.86 -49.46 24.58
C THR A 823 -10.02 -50.73 24.35
N ARG A 824 -8.71 -50.59 24.11
CA ARG A 824 -7.78 -51.71 23.94
C ARG A 824 -7.17 -52.19 25.26
N LEU A 825 -7.20 -51.36 26.31
CA LEU A 825 -6.69 -51.72 27.64
C LEU A 825 -7.52 -52.85 28.23
N LYS A 826 -6.89 -53.98 28.54
CA LYS A 826 -7.60 -55.11 29.16
C LYS A 826 -8.11 -54.73 30.55
N VAL A 827 -9.42 -54.89 30.78
CA VAL A 827 -10.07 -54.63 32.07
C VAL A 827 -9.43 -55.45 33.21
N THR A 828 -8.93 -56.66 32.92
CA THR A 828 -8.22 -57.49 33.91
C THR A 828 -6.89 -56.87 34.36
N THR A 829 -6.15 -56.23 33.46
CA THR A 829 -4.93 -55.48 33.76
C THR A 829 -5.26 -54.20 34.54
N ALA A 830 -6.32 -53.50 34.13
CA ALA A 830 -6.76 -52.24 34.76
C ALA A 830 -7.52 -52.43 36.08
N ARG A 831 -7.85 -53.67 36.48
CA ARG A 831 -8.71 -53.99 37.64
C ARG A 831 -8.36 -53.21 38.90
N LYS A 832 -7.08 -53.21 39.28
CA LYS A 832 -6.63 -52.53 40.50
C LYS A 832 -6.86 -51.01 40.40
N ALA A 833 -6.45 -50.39 39.29
CA ALA A 833 -6.58 -48.95 39.08
C ALA A 833 -8.06 -48.50 39.03
N LEU A 834 -8.93 -49.30 38.39
CA LEU A 834 -10.37 -49.03 38.32
C LEU A 834 -11.06 -49.10 39.69
N LEU A 835 -10.60 -49.98 40.59
CA LEU A 835 -11.17 -50.15 41.93
C LEU A 835 -10.57 -49.19 42.96
N ASP A 836 -9.28 -48.86 42.85
CA ASP A 836 -8.58 -47.97 43.77
C ASP A 836 -9.04 -46.50 43.61
N ASN A 837 -9.49 -46.10 42.41
CA ASN A 837 -10.02 -44.76 42.14
C ASN A 837 -11.32 -44.77 41.32
N PRO A 838 -12.47 -45.10 41.96
CA PRO A 838 -13.74 -45.26 41.25
C PRO A 838 -14.29 -43.95 40.67
N ALA A 839 -13.94 -42.80 41.25
CA ALA A 839 -14.33 -41.49 40.70
C ALA A 839 -13.62 -41.20 39.37
N GLN A 840 -12.32 -41.46 39.29
CA GLN A 840 -11.56 -41.35 38.04
C GLN A 840 -12.06 -42.35 36.98
N ALA A 841 -12.34 -43.59 37.39
CA ALA A 841 -12.90 -44.59 36.49
C ALA A 841 -14.25 -44.14 35.91
N ALA A 842 -15.11 -43.51 36.71
CA ALA A 842 -16.37 -42.95 36.23
C ALA A 842 -16.17 -41.81 35.22
N VAL A 843 -15.19 -40.92 35.43
CA VAL A 843 -14.85 -39.85 34.45
C VAL A 843 -14.43 -40.44 33.11
N VAL A 844 -13.56 -41.46 33.13
CA VAL A 844 -13.11 -42.15 31.90
C VAL A 844 -14.30 -42.81 31.19
N VAL A 845 -15.18 -43.48 31.91
CA VAL A 845 -16.38 -44.12 31.34
C VAL A 845 -17.32 -43.08 30.74
N GLN A 846 -17.59 -41.97 31.44
CA GLN A 846 -18.45 -40.89 30.95
C GLN A 846 -17.91 -40.23 29.69
N ALA A 847 -16.60 -39.97 29.63
CA ALA A 847 -15.95 -39.44 28.45
C ALA A 847 -16.07 -40.40 27.25
N LEU A 848 -15.84 -41.70 27.46
CA LEU A 848 -16.06 -42.71 26.41
C LEU A 848 -17.52 -42.73 25.94
N THR A 849 -18.49 -42.59 26.85
CA THR A 849 -19.92 -42.49 26.50
C THR A 849 -20.22 -41.24 25.67
N ALA A 850 -19.62 -40.09 26.01
CA ALA A 850 -19.81 -38.85 25.27
C ALA A 850 -19.34 -38.95 23.81
N HIS A 851 -18.28 -39.72 23.55
CA HIS A 851 -17.80 -40.00 22.20
C HIS A 851 -18.79 -40.81 21.34
N ALA A 852 -19.75 -41.54 21.93
CA ALA A 852 -20.85 -42.15 21.16
C ALA A 852 -21.76 -41.10 20.49
N ALA A 853 -21.71 -39.85 20.97
CA ALA A 853 -22.52 -38.74 20.50
C ALA A 853 -21.80 -37.73 19.59
N ALA A 854 -20.55 -38.00 19.24
CA ALA A 854 -19.82 -37.20 18.27
C ALA A 854 -20.44 -37.30 16.86
N ASP A 855 -20.31 -36.23 16.06
CA ASP A 855 -20.84 -36.17 14.68
C ASP A 855 -20.08 -37.10 13.71
N ASP A 856 -18.85 -37.49 14.04
CA ASP A 856 -18.06 -38.44 13.25
C ASP A 856 -18.48 -39.88 13.61
N TRP A 857 -18.84 -40.67 12.59
CA TRP A 857 -19.29 -42.04 12.78
C TRP A 857 -18.08 -42.96 13.04
N PRO A 858 -17.91 -43.53 14.24
CA PRO A 858 -16.81 -44.45 14.52
C PRO A 858 -16.91 -45.69 13.62
N SER A 859 -15.77 -46.33 13.36
CA SER A 859 -15.77 -47.59 12.64
C SER A 859 -16.56 -48.65 13.42
N TRP A 860 -17.17 -49.59 12.70
CA TRP A 860 -17.91 -50.68 13.34
C TRP A 860 -17.06 -51.48 14.34
N GLU A 861 -15.75 -51.58 14.11
CA GLU A 861 -14.81 -52.22 15.02
C GLU A 861 -14.53 -51.38 16.27
N GLU A 862 -14.48 -50.05 16.16
CA GLU A 862 -14.34 -49.14 17.30
C GLU A 862 -15.57 -49.20 18.22
N ALA A 863 -16.76 -49.16 17.63
CA ALA A 863 -18.01 -49.29 18.37
C ALA A 863 -18.09 -50.63 19.12
N ASP A 864 -17.72 -51.76 18.47
CA ASP A 864 -17.66 -53.06 19.14
C ASP A 864 -16.69 -53.06 20.34
N ARG A 865 -15.49 -52.49 20.16
CA ARG A 865 -14.49 -52.39 21.24
C ARG A 865 -14.98 -51.54 22.40
N ALA A 866 -15.63 -50.42 22.12
CA ALA A 866 -16.21 -49.56 23.16
C ALA A 866 -17.27 -50.32 23.98
N VAL A 867 -18.20 -51.01 23.32
CA VAL A 867 -19.25 -51.80 24.00
C VAL A 867 -18.63 -52.94 24.82
N TRP A 868 -17.67 -53.69 24.28
CA TRP A 868 -17.01 -54.77 25.01
C TRP A 868 -16.21 -54.28 26.22
N TRP A 869 -15.54 -53.15 26.09
CA TRP A 869 -14.78 -52.57 27.19
C TRP A 869 -15.69 -52.12 28.33
N LEU A 870 -16.78 -51.42 27.99
CA LEU A 870 -17.83 -51.00 28.93
C LEU A 870 -18.51 -52.19 29.61
N LEU A 871 -18.85 -53.24 28.85
CA LEU A 871 -19.37 -54.51 29.39
C LEU A 871 -18.36 -55.17 30.35
N GLY A 872 -17.07 -55.13 30.02
CA GLY A 872 -16.00 -55.62 30.88
C GLY A 872 -15.94 -54.88 32.22
N ILE A 873 -16.05 -53.56 32.20
CA ILE A 873 -16.11 -52.73 33.41
C ILE A 873 -17.39 -53.02 34.21
N ALA A 874 -18.54 -53.12 33.55
CA ALA A 874 -19.80 -53.42 34.21
C ALA A 874 -19.76 -54.80 34.92
N ARG A 875 -19.20 -55.83 34.26
CA ARG A 875 -18.95 -57.16 34.86
C ARG A 875 -18.04 -57.08 36.09
N LEU A 876 -16.95 -56.31 36.01
CA LEU A 876 -16.04 -56.11 37.13
C LEU A 876 -16.75 -55.39 38.30
N ALA A 877 -17.43 -54.29 38.01
CA ALA A 877 -18.11 -53.47 39.01
C ALA A 877 -19.24 -54.24 39.72
N ALA A 878 -20.01 -55.06 39.00
CA ALA A 878 -21.04 -55.93 39.58
C ALA A 878 -20.44 -56.98 40.53
N ARG A 879 -19.34 -57.63 40.13
CA ARG A 879 -18.64 -58.63 40.98
C ARG A 879 -18.07 -58.01 42.25
N GLU A 880 -17.50 -56.82 42.14
CA GLU A 880 -16.86 -56.09 43.26
C GLU A 880 -17.83 -55.18 44.04
N LYS A 881 -19.12 -55.20 43.70
CA LYS A 881 -20.18 -54.39 44.34
C LYS A 881 -19.92 -52.87 44.27
N GLN A 882 -19.29 -52.40 43.20
CA GLN A 882 -19.04 -50.99 42.91
C GLN A 882 -20.24 -50.38 42.16
N TRP A 883 -21.30 -50.08 42.90
CA TRP A 883 -22.61 -49.74 42.32
C TRP A 883 -22.64 -48.49 41.44
N ALA A 884 -21.89 -47.44 41.79
CA ALA A 884 -21.83 -46.21 41.00
C ALA A 884 -21.11 -46.40 39.66
N LEU A 885 -20.00 -47.16 39.67
CA LEU A 885 -19.27 -47.50 38.44
C LEU A 885 -20.08 -48.46 37.56
N LEU A 886 -20.82 -49.39 38.17
CA LEU A 886 -21.74 -50.27 37.46
C LEU A 886 -22.81 -49.48 36.70
N ASP A 887 -23.48 -48.54 37.37
CA ASP A 887 -24.52 -47.69 36.75
C ASP A 887 -23.94 -46.91 35.56
N THR A 888 -22.81 -46.23 35.77
CA THR A 888 -22.15 -45.42 34.74
C THR A 888 -21.72 -46.26 33.52
N ALA A 889 -21.13 -47.44 33.75
CA ALA A 889 -20.69 -48.32 32.67
C ALA A 889 -21.86 -48.92 31.87
N VAL A 890 -22.96 -49.26 32.54
CA VAL A 890 -24.14 -49.83 31.89
C VAL A 890 -24.88 -48.76 31.07
N GLN A 891 -24.98 -47.53 31.56
CA GLN A 891 -25.53 -46.41 30.78
C GLN A 891 -24.72 -46.20 29.50
N GLY A 892 -23.39 -46.09 29.60
CA GLY A 892 -22.52 -45.97 28.44
C GLY A 892 -22.65 -47.13 27.45
N MET A 893 -22.70 -48.36 27.97
CA MET A 893 -22.88 -49.55 27.14
C MET A 893 -24.21 -49.52 26.37
N CYS A 894 -25.30 -49.07 27.01
CA CYS A 894 -26.61 -48.95 26.36
C CYS A 894 -26.65 -47.82 25.32
N ASP A 895 -25.96 -46.71 25.56
CA ASP A 895 -25.86 -45.58 24.61
C ASP A 895 -25.13 -46.01 23.33
N TRP A 896 -23.99 -46.68 23.48
CA TRP A 896 -23.21 -47.21 22.36
C TRP A 896 -24.00 -48.30 21.60
N ASP A 897 -24.66 -49.24 22.29
CA ASP A 897 -25.47 -50.25 21.61
C ASP A 897 -26.69 -49.66 20.91
N GLY A 898 -27.44 -48.76 21.55
CA GLY A 898 -28.66 -48.18 20.99
C GLY A 898 -28.42 -47.36 19.72
N ARG A 899 -27.27 -46.68 19.63
CA ARG A 899 -26.90 -45.86 18.47
C ARG A 899 -26.37 -46.67 17.30
N PHE A 900 -25.58 -47.69 17.57
CA PHE A 900 -24.85 -48.44 16.54
C PHE A 900 -25.41 -49.84 16.26
N ASP A 901 -26.41 -50.32 17.02
CA ASP A 901 -27.13 -51.59 16.84
C ASP A 901 -26.19 -52.79 16.58
N ARG A 902 -25.43 -53.18 17.61
CA ARG A 902 -24.30 -54.11 17.48
C ARG A 902 -24.70 -55.54 17.87
N TRP A 903 -25.11 -56.32 16.88
CA TRP A 903 -25.53 -57.72 17.04
C TRP A 903 -24.53 -58.64 17.77
N LYS A 904 -23.20 -58.49 17.59
CA LYS A 904 -22.19 -59.36 18.22
C LYS A 904 -22.04 -59.13 19.73
N PRO A 905 -21.84 -57.89 20.23
CA PRO A 905 -21.85 -57.62 21.67
C PRO A 905 -23.18 -57.95 22.38
N GLN A 906 -24.32 -57.81 21.69
CA GLN A 906 -25.64 -58.04 22.29
C GLN A 906 -25.82 -59.45 22.87
N ASP A 907 -25.29 -60.49 22.23
CA ASP A 907 -25.41 -61.86 22.75
C ASP A 907 -24.67 -62.04 24.09
N ASP A 908 -23.46 -61.48 24.20
CA ASP A 908 -22.66 -61.50 25.44
C ASP A 908 -23.29 -60.66 26.57
N ILE A 909 -23.96 -59.56 26.20
CA ILE A 909 -24.73 -58.73 27.14
C ILE A 909 -25.91 -59.53 27.70
N LYS A 910 -26.66 -60.22 26.83
CA LYS A 910 -27.81 -61.05 27.23
C LYS A 910 -27.39 -62.19 28.15
N ASP A 911 -26.32 -62.90 27.82
CA ASP A 911 -25.79 -63.97 28.67
C ASP A 911 -25.35 -63.45 30.04
N TRP A 912 -24.66 -62.32 30.08
CA TRP A 912 -24.28 -61.70 31.35
C TRP A 912 -25.51 -61.27 32.18
N MET A 913 -26.53 -60.70 31.56
CA MET A 913 -27.75 -60.28 32.26
C MET A 913 -28.52 -61.46 32.88
N ARG A 914 -28.44 -62.68 32.29
CA ARG A 914 -29.01 -63.90 32.88
C ARG A 914 -28.32 -64.32 34.18
N GLU A 915 -27.09 -63.86 34.43
CA GLU A 915 -26.33 -64.16 35.65
C GLU A 915 -26.59 -63.16 36.79
N LEU A 916 -27.19 -62.00 36.49
CA LEU A 916 -27.38 -60.93 37.47
C LEU A 916 -28.59 -61.18 38.38
N THR A 917 -28.42 -60.92 39.66
CA THR A 917 -29.50 -60.96 40.66
C THR A 917 -29.37 -59.83 41.68
N GLY A 918 -30.47 -59.46 42.32
CA GLY A 918 -30.46 -58.51 43.45
C GLY A 918 -30.06 -57.09 43.05
N GLN A 919 -29.19 -56.44 43.84
CA GLN A 919 -28.86 -55.02 43.64
C GLN A 919 -28.25 -54.71 42.27
N ALA A 920 -27.41 -55.61 41.73
CA ALA A 920 -26.82 -55.43 40.41
C ALA A 920 -27.89 -55.46 39.31
N ALA A 921 -28.89 -56.35 39.43
CA ALA A 921 -30.01 -56.43 38.50
C ALA A 921 -30.91 -55.18 38.56
N ILE A 922 -31.11 -54.60 39.74
CA ILE A 922 -31.87 -53.35 39.91
C ILE A 922 -31.17 -52.17 39.21
N ILE A 923 -29.85 -52.05 39.37
CA ILE A 923 -29.07 -50.97 38.73
C ILE A 923 -29.11 -51.10 37.21
N VAL A 924 -28.86 -52.32 36.70
CA VAL A 924 -28.94 -52.59 35.25
C VAL A 924 -30.35 -52.29 34.72
N ALA A 925 -31.40 -52.71 35.43
CA ALA A 925 -32.77 -52.41 35.08
C ALA A 925 -33.07 -50.90 35.05
N SER A 926 -32.45 -50.11 35.93
CA SER A 926 -32.59 -48.65 35.94
C SER A 926 -31.97 -48.02 34.69
N ALA A 927 -30.74 -48.40 34.35
CA ALA A 927 -30.04 -47.90 33.16
C ALA A 927 -30.79 -48.27 31.87
N LEU A 928 -31.33 -49.50 31.77
CA LEU A 928 -32.15 -49.93 30.63
C LEU A 928 -33.42 -49.08 30.46
N ARG A 929 -34.08 -48.68 31.55
CA ARG A 929 -35.25 -47.78 31.47
C ARG A 929 -34.87 -46.37 31.02
N ALA A 930 -33.68 -45.90 31.38
CA ALA A 930 -33.17 -44.61 30.96
C ALA A 930 -32.79 -44.58 29.47
N GLN A 931 -32.50 -45.74 28.87
CA GLN A 931 -32.07 -45.87 27.47
C GLN A 931 -32.94 -46.86 26.66
N PRO A 932 -34.13 -46.42 26.20
CA PRO A 932 -35.08 -47.28 25.49
C PRO A 932 -34.54 -47.88 24.19
N ASP A 933 -33.62 -47.17 23.52
CA ASP A 933 -33.03 -47.62 22.25
C ASP A 933 -32.07 -48.80 22.42
N GLY A 934 -31.30 -48.87 23.52
CA GLY A 934 -30.51 -50.06 23.85
C GLY A 934 -31.39 -51.20 24.37
N ALA A 935 -32.40 -50.87 25.19
CA ALA A 935 -33.30 -51.88 25.77
C ALA A 935 -34.12 -52.65 24.73
N ARG A 936 -34.46 -52.02 23.58
CA ARG A 936 -35.25 -52.67 22.52
C ARG A 936 -34.57 -53.92 21.92
N HIS A 937 -33.25 -53.96 21.92
CA HIS A 937 -32.48 -55.10 21.40
C HIS A 937 -32.41 -56.28 22.39
N LEU A 938 -32.87 -56.07 23.62
CA LEU A 938 -32.84 -57.05 24.72
C LEU A 938 -34.22 -57.61 25.09
N HIS A 939 -35.24 -57.35 24.25
CA HIS A 939 -36.63 -57.72 24.52
C HIS A 939 -36.85 -59.23 24.77
N GLU A 940 -36.02 -60.10 24.19
CA GLU A 940 -36.08 -61.56 24.42
C GLU A 940 -35.86 -61.98 25.87
N LEU A 941 -35.22 -61.12 26.69
CA LEU A 941 -35.02 -61.38 28.11
C LEU A 941 -36.31 -61.20 28.93
N ALA A 942 -37.33 -60.53 28.38
CA ALA A 942 -38.61 -60.30 29.06
C ALA A 942 -39.30 -61.63 29.45
N ASP A 943 -39.24 -62.62 28.57
CA ASP A 943 -39.88 -63.93 28.73
C ASP A 943 -38.95 -65.00 29.32
N ASP A 944 -37.65 -64.72 29.47
CA ASP A 944 -36.68 -65.65 30.06
C ASP A 944 -36.82 -65.67 31.59
N ARG A 945 -37.44 -66.73 32.12
CA ARG A 945 -37.67 -66.92 33.56
C ARG A 945 -36.38 -67.05 34.38
N ARG A 946 -35.22 -67.24 33.74
CA ARG A 946 -33.91 -67.29 34.42
C ARG A 946 -33.38 -65.89 34.76
N VAL A 947 -33.90 -64.84 34.09
CA VAL A 947 -33.48 -63.44 34.30
C VAL A 947 -34.22 -62.85 35.51
N ASP A 948 -33.51 -62.03 36.30
CA ASP A 948 -34.08 -61.33 37.45
C ASP A 948 -35.28 -60.46 37.05
N GLN A 949 -36.33 -60.47 37.89
CA GLN A 949 -37.58 -59.77 37.65
C GLN A 949 -37.39 -58.28 37.35
N ALA A 950 -36.41 -57.62 37.98
CA ALA A 950 -36.12 -56.21 37.74
C ALA A 950 -35.71 -55.96 36.27
N ILE A 951 -34.79 -56.77 35.73
CA ILE A 951 -34.31 -56.66 34.35
C ILE A 951 -35.43 -57.00 33.37
N ARG A 952 -36.15 -58.12 33.60
CA ARG A 952 -37.28 -58.50 32.74
C ARG A 952 -38.31 -57.39 32.60
N SER A 953 -38.62 -56.70 33.71
CA SER A 953 -39.58 -55.58 33.71
C SER A 953 -39.06 -54.31 33.02
N ALA A 954 -37.75 -54.17 32.86
CA ALA A 954 -37.12 -53.00 32.23
C ALA A 954 -36.96 -53.14 30.71
N VAL A 955 -36.82 -54.37 30.21
CA VAL A 955 -36.81 -54.66 28.76
C VAL A 955 -38.21 -54.95 28.20
N TYR A 956 -39.22 -54.98 29.07
CA TYR A 956 -40.62 -55.22 28.74
C TYR A 956 -41.20 -54.02 28.01
N ARG A 957 -41.76 -54.24 26.81
CA ARG A 957 -42.60 -53.23 26.14
C ARG A 957 -44.05 -53.31 26.66
N PRO A 958 -44.80 -52.19 26.72
CA PRO A 958 -46.23 -52.26 26.50
C PRO A 958 -46.55 -52.93 25.16
#